data_AF-A0A670JJD4-F1
#
_entry.id   AF-A0A670JJD4-F1
#
_cell.length_a   1.000
_cell.length_b   1.000
_cell.length_c   1.000
_cell.angle_alpha   90.00
_cell.angle_beta   90.00
_cell.angle_gamma   90.00
#
_symmetry.space_group_name_H-M   'P 1'
#
loop_
_entity.id
_entity.type
_entity.pdbx_description
1 polymer ?
#
loop_
_entity_poly.entity_id
_entity_poly.type
_entity_poly.pdbx_seq_one_letter_code
_entity_poly.pdbx_strand_id
1 'polypeptide(L)'
;PADNIQILLFHSDFLMSNYLFPLGSSLLSSPICRRDHANEYRQRYVLGDTAMQKMAQSHVFLSGMGGLGVEIAKNIVLAGIKALTIHDTKQCKTWDLGTNFFVREDDVLNLRNRCEASLHHIAELNPYVQVMSSTTPLNEVTDISFLRQYQCVIVTEMKLSLQKKINDFCRAQHPPIKFISADVYGIWARLFCDFGDEFEVLDTTGEEPKEIFISNISQSNPGIVTCLDNNPHKLETGQFVTFREVNGMQCLNGSTHQITVVSPYSFSIGNTVDMEPYLHGGIAIQIKTPKIFHFQQLEKQLINPTCLVADFSKPEAPLQIHIAMLALNQFQESFARMPTIGCLQDAEEMLKMAVSISKTLEGKVSNFVLSIILTCDCSNACTVVPLGDRYDALRACIGDSLCQKLHRLNVFLVGCGAIGCEMLKNFALLGVGTGRERGMVTITDPDLIEKSNLNRQFLFRPHHIQKPKSCTAATATRNINPQIKIDPYLNKVCPATENVYNDDFYTAQDVVVTALDNVEARRYIDSRCLASLRPLLDSGTMGTKGHTEVIVPHLTESYNSHRDPPEEEIPFCTLKSFPAATEHTIQWARDKFESAFSHKPSLFNKFWQTYPSAEEVLQRIKSGESLEGSFQVIKCLSRRPRSWPQCVELARLKFEKYFNHKALQLLHSFPIDTRLKDGSLFWQSPKRPPFPIQFDINDPLHYSFILSTAKLFAVIYCIPFTEKVSLQLEGVEFVVQTDETVRKPDPIPISSEDERNAVLQLETAILANEATKNDLQMKELAFEKDDDSNGHIDFITAASNLRAKMYNIEPADRLKTKRIAGKIIPAIATSTAAVSGLVALELIKIVGGYPFQAYKNCFFNLAIPIIVFTETAEVRKTEIRNGISFTIWDRWTIYGKDDFTLLDFINAVKEKYGIEPTMVVQGVKMLYVPVMPGHVKRLKLT
;
A
#
# COMPACT_ATOMS: atom_id res chain seq x y z
N PRO A 1 12.22 -15.39 -20.86
CA PRO A 1 12.93 -14.42 -21.75
C PRO A 1 13.24 -13.05 -21.12
N ALA A 2 12.68 -12.72 -19.94
CA ALA A 2 12.91 -11.44 -19.25
C ALA A 2 13.97 -11.52 -18.13
N ASP A 3 14.75 -12.61 -18.08
CA ASP A 3 15.49 -12.95 -16.86
C ASP A 3 16.81 -12.18 -16.68
N ASN A 4 17.36 -11.45 -17.66
CA ASN A 4 18.68 -10.79 -17.53
C ASN A 4 18.68 -9.30 -17.94
N ILE A 5 17.67 -8.53 -17.52
CA ILE A 5 17.66 -7.08 -17.76
C ILE A 5 18.70 -6.42 -16.84
N GLN A 6 19.73 -5.83 -17.44
CA GLN A 6 20.83 -5.19 -16.71
C GLN A 6 20.87 -3.68 -16.87
N ILE A 7 20.28 -3.15 -17.93
CA ILE A 7 20.24 -1.72 -18.22
C ILE A 7 18.79 -1.23 -18.22
N LEU A 8 18.57 -0.15 -17.48
CA LEU A 8 17.31 0.56 -17.36
C LEU A 8 17.53 1.97 -17.90
N LEU A 9 16.78 2.34 -18.93
CA LEU A 9 16.94 3.62 -19.65
C LEU A 9 15.57 4.24 -19.86
N PHE A 10 15.43 5.52 -19.51
CA PHE A 10 14.16 6.25 -19.61
C PHE A 10 14.37 7.66 -20.18
N HIS A 11 13.34 8.13 -20.89
CA HIS A 11 13.17 9.50 -21.35
C HIS A 11 11.93 10.08 -20.67
N SER A 12 12.11 11.17 -19.90
CA SER A 12 11.06 11.93 -19.20
C SER A 12 9.84 11.10 -18.84
N ASP A 13 9.96 10.23 -17.84
CA ASP A 13 8.84 9.67 -17.05
C ASP A 13 9.34 8.84 -15.84
N PHE A 14 10.60 8.94 -15.36
CA PHE A 14 11.01 8.21 -14.15
C PHE A 14 12.17 8.85 -13.39
N LEU A 15 12.03 9.01 -12.06
CA LEU A 15 13.12 9.32 -11.13
C LEU A 15 13.71 8.02 -10.56
N MET A 16 15.02 7.83 -10.78
CA MET A 16 15.74 6.56 -10.73
C MET A 16 16.24 6.08 -9.34
N SER A 17 15.48 6.24 -8.26
CA SER A 17 15.95 5.78 -6.94
C SER A 17 15.63 4.32 -6.59
N ASN A 18 15.03 3.53 -7.48
CA ASN A 18 14.10 2.48 -7.04
C ASN A 18 14.43 1.02 -7.42
N TYR A 19 15.65 0.74 -7.89
CA TYR A 19 16.09 -0.61 -8.29
C TYR A 19 17.18 -1.19 -7.37
N LEU A 20 17.11 -0.91 -6.08
CA LEU A 20 18.21 -1.21 -5.14
C LEU A 20 18.05 -2.49 -4.30
N PHE A 21 17.17 -3.42 -4.68
CA PHE A 21 17.04 -4.69 -3.95
C PHE A 21 16.93 -5.88 -4.90
N PRO A 22 18.09 -6.48 -5.21
CA PRO A 22 18.20 -7.91 -5.02
C PRO A 22 19.53 -8.19 -4.30
N LEU A 23 19.47 -8.45 -3.00
CA LEU A 23 20.59 -8.97 -2.22
C LEU A 23 20.10 -10.21 -1.45
N GLY A 24 19.93 -11.31 -2.18
CA GLY A 24 19.74 -12.64 -1.63
C GLY A 24 20.90 -13.53 -2.04
N SER A 25 21.51 -14.22 -1.05
CA SER A 25 22.44 -15.37 -1.07
C SER A 25 23.71 -15.02 -0.28
N SER A 26 24.28 -15.82 0.63
CA SER A 26 24.02 -17.11 1.26
C SER A 26 24.75 -17.12 2.64
N LEU A 27 24.56 -18.18 3.44
CA LEU A 27 25.16 -18.54 4.76
C LEU A 27 24.35 -18.24 6.04
N LEU A 28 24.34 -19.27 6.89
CA LEU A 28 23.35 -19.66 7.90
C LEU A 28 23.69 -19.24 9.34
N SER A 29 22.62 -19.18 10.13
CA SER A 29 22.49 -19.47 11.58
C SER A 29 23.30 -18.66 12.59
N SER A 30 22.66 -17.61 13.15
CA SER A 30 22.72 -17.35 14.60
C SER A 30 21.46 -16.58 15.07
N PRO A 31 20.89 -16.87 16.25
CA PRO A 31 19.74 -16.15 16.78
C PRO A 31 20.24 -14.90 17.50
N ILE A 32 20.39 -13.77 16.79
CA ILE A 32 20.78 -12.50 17.40
C ILE A 32 19.56 -11.58 17.56
N CYS A 33 19.16 -11.47 18.83
CA CYS A 33 18.55 -10.35 19.56
C CYS A 33 17.29 -9.70 18.99
N ARG A 34 16.21 -9.79 19.79
CA ARG A 34 14.94 -9.06 19.70
C ARG A 34 15.21 -7.56 19.46
N ARG A 35 15.19 -7.12 18.20
CA ARG A 35 15.17 -5.70 17.85
C ARG A 35 13.77 -5.15 18.07
N ASP A 36 13.68 -3.85 18.27
CA ASP A 36 12.45 -3.13 18.56
C ASP A 36 11.56 -3.13 17.29
N HIS A 37 10.79 -4.22 17.13
CA HIS A 37 10.12 -4.62 15.89
C HIS A 37 9.05 -3.62 15.37
N ALA A 38 8.68 -2.62 16.17
CA ALA A 38 7.61 -1.66 15.88
C ALA A 38 7.88 -0.73 14.68
N ASN A 39 9.13 -0.41 14.37
CA ASN A 39 9.45 0.55 13.29
C ASN A 39 9.27 -0.03 11.87
N GLU A 40 9.38 -1.34 11.69
CA GLU A 40 9.65 -1.94 10.37
C GLU A 40 8.54 -2.86 9.84
N TYR A 41 7.43 -3.07 10.58
CA TYR A 41 6.44 -4.11 10.24
C TYR A 41 5.87 -3.98 8.82
N ARG A 42 5.56 -2.77 8.34
CA ARG A 42 5.02 -2.56 6.99
C ARG A 42 5.99 -2.98 5.88
N GLN A 43 7.29 -2.78 6.11
CA GLN A 43 8.36 -3.19 5.20
C GLN A 43 8.67 -4.68 5.33
N ARG A 44 8.56 -5.23 6.54
CA ARG A 44 8.73 -6.67 6.80
C ARG A 44 7.70 -7.51 6.04
N TYR A 45 6.48 -7.00 5.85
CA TYR A 45 5.47 -7.64 4.99
C TYR A 45 5.79 -7.58 3.48
N VAL A 46 6.78 -6.79 3.07
CA VAL A 46 7.24 -6.71 1.67
C VAL A 46 8.45 -7.60 1.45
N LEU A 47 9.43 -7.55 2.36
CA LEU A 47 10.74 -8.18 2.17
C LEU A 47 10.86 -9.55 2.86
N GLY A 48 10.10 -9.78 3.93
CA GLY A 48 10.24 -10.94 4.79
C GLY A 48 11.44 -10.88 5.75
N ASP A 49 11.44 -11.75 6.75
CA ASP A 49 12.44 -11.78 7.82
C ASP A 49 13.86 -12.07 7.33
N THR A 50 13.99 -13.05 6.46
CA THR A 50 15.29 -13.50 5.95
C THR A 50 16.01 -12.39 5.19
N ALA A 51 15.29 -11.61 4.36
CA ALA A 51 15.87 -10.50 3.63
C ALA A 51 16.28 -9.36 4.57
N MET A 52 15.41 -8.99 5.52
CA MET A 52 15.69 -7.97 6.53
C MET A 52 16.94 -8.30 7.37
N GLN A 53 17.10 -9.56 7.77
CA GLN A 53 18.29 -10.01 8.52
C GLN A 53 19.58 -9.87 7.72
N LYS A 54 19.57 -10.20 6.41
CA LYS A 54 20.73 -10.02 5.52
C LYS A 54 21.06 -8.55 5.29
N MET A 55 20.04 -7.71 5.05
CA MET A 55 20.20 -6.27 4.89
C MET A 55 20.83 -5.63 6.12
N ALA A 56 20.37 -6.01 7.31
CA ALA A 56 20.89 -5.55 8.59
C ALA A 56 22.37 -5.90 8.87
N GLN A 57 22.98 -6.74 8.03
CA GLN A 57 24.40 -7.09 8.09
C GLN A 57 25.20 -6.47 6.94
N SER A 58 24.54 -5.83 5.98
CA SER A 58 25.13 -5.32 4.74
C SER A 58 25.68 -3.90 4.90
N HIS A 59 26.90 -3.68 4.42
CA HIS A 59 27.58 -2.39 4.32
C HIS A 59 27.62 -1.94 2.87
N VAL A 60 27.10 -0.75 2.59
CA VAL A 60 27.01 -0.17 1.25
C VAL A 60 27.93 1.04 1.13
N PHE A 61 28.63 1.15 0.00
CA PHE A 61 29.36 2.36 -0.40
C PHE A 61 28.57 3.08 -1.51
N LEU A 62 28.32 4.37 -1.34
CA LEU A 62 27.61 5.20 -2.30
C LEU A 62 28.48 6.41 -2.68
N SER A 63 28.87 6.51 -3.95
CA SER A 63 29.62 7.63 -4.49
C SER A 63 28.74 8.56 -5.33
N GLY A 64 28.88 9.86 -5.09
CA GLY A 64 28.08 10.95 -5.67
C GLY A 64 26.89 11.28 -4.78
N MET A 65 26.88 12.49 -4.20
CA MET A 65 25.84 12.99 -3.28
C MET A 65 25.12 14.22 -3.84
N GLY A 66 24.88 14.23 -5.16
CA GLY A 66 23.88 15.10 -5.77
C GLY A 66 22.44 14.63 -5.48
N GLY A 67 21.47 15.08 -6.28
CA GLY A 67 20.05 14.76 -6.08
C GLY A 67 19.73 13.25 -6.12
N LEU A 68 20.30 12.52 -7.08
CA LEU A 68 20.10 11.07 -7.18
C LEU A 68 20.73 10.31 -6.00
N GLY A 69 21.97 10.68 -5.64
CA GLY A 69 22.68 10.06 -4.53
C GLY A 69 21.96 10.22 -3.20
N VAL A 70 21.47 11.42 -2.88
CA VAL A 70 20.74 11.64 -1.62
C VAL A 70 19.41 10.88 -1.57
N GLU A 71 18.72 10.73 -2.70
CA GLU A 71 17.47 9.96 -2.79
C GLU A 71 17.73 8.45 -2.57
N ILE A 72 18.81 7.93 -3.17
CA ILE A 72 19.30 6.56 -2.96
C ILE A 72 19.65 6.35 -1.48
N ALA A 73 20.46 7.25 -0.89
CA ALA A 73 20.87 7.18 0.51
C ALA A 73 19.66 7.17 1.45
N LYS A 74 18.68 8.06 1.22
CA LYS A 74 17.44 8.15 1.99
C LYS A 74 16.70 6.80 2.01
N ASN A 75 16.47 6.21 0.84
CA ASN A 75 15.74 4.94 0.73
C ASN A 75 16.51 3.76 1.35
N ILE A 76 17.83 3.67 1.16
CA ILE A 76 18.67 2.61 1.73
C ILE A 76 18.69 2.67 3.26
N VAL A 77 18.82 3.87 3.83
CA VAL A 77 18.87 4.06 5.30
C VAL A 77 17.52 3.77 5.93
N LEU A 78 16.42 4.23 5.31
CA LEU A 78 15.06 3.89 5.76
C LEU A 78 14.79 2.38 5.70
N ALA A 79 15.39 1.68 4.72
CA ALA A 79 15.26 0.24 4.59
C ALA A 79 16.02 -0.56 5.69
N GLY A 80 16.96 0.05 6.41
CA GLY A 80 17.59 -0.58 7.58
C GLY A 80 18.74 -1.53 7.25
N ILE A 81 19.77 -1.04 6.54
CA ILE A 81 21.03 -1.76 6.37
C ILE A 81 21.95 -1.66 7.61
N LYS A 82 23.10 -2.34 7.63
CA LYS A 82 24.07 -2.20 8.73
C LYS A 82 24.71 -0.82 8.74
N ALA A 83 25.29 -0.43 7.61
CA ALA A 83 26.06 0.80 7.50
C ALA A 83 26.07 1.32 6.06
N LEU A 84 26.06 2.64 5.92
CA LEU A 84 26.22 3.36 4.66
C LEU A 84 27.45 4.25 4.72
N THR A 85 28.37 4.10 3.78
CA THR A 85 29.43 5.09 3.54
C THR A 85 29.05 5.93 2.32
N ILE A 86 28.78 7.21 2.53
CA ILE A 86 28.57 8.19 1.45
C ILE A 86 29.89 8.83 1.04
N HIS A 87 30.09 9.07 -0.25
CA HIS A 87 31.31 9.65 -0.80
C HIS A 87 31.01 10.71 -1.86
N ASP A 88 31.66 11.86 -1.78
CA ASP A 88 31.59 12.94 -2.77
C ASP A 88 32.74 13.93 -2.51
N THR A 89 33.30 14.48 -3.57
CA THR A 89 34.38 15.48 -3.52
C THR A 89 33.86 16.88 -3.86
N LYS A 90 32.63 17.01 -4.36
CA LYS A 90 32.05 18.27 -4.80
C LYS A 90 31.56 19.11 -3.63
N GLN A 91 31.76 20.42 -3.74
CA GLN A 91 31.16 21.42 -2.85
C GLN A 91 29.70 21.68 -3.26
N CYS A 92 28.88 22.08 -2.29
CA CYS A 92 27.50 22.49 -2.52
C CYS A 92 27.47 23.75 -3.42
N LYS A 93 26.62 23.71 -4.45
CA LYS A 93 26.33 24.83 -5.34
C LYS A 93 24.86 25.20 -5.26
N THR A 94 24.48 26.39 -5.74
CA THR A 94 23.08 26.83 -5.75
C THR A 94 22.15 25.84 -6.45
N TRP A 95 22.63 25.22 -7.53
CA TRP A 95 21.89 24.19 -8.28
C TRP A 95 21.56 22.94 -7.43
N ASP A 96 22.36 22.62 -6.41
CA ASP A 96 22.11 21.49 -5.52
C ASP A 96 20.87 21.72 -4.66
N LEU A 97 20.51 22.98 -4.36
CA LEU A 97 19.29 23.32 -3.62
C LEU A 97 18.02 22.93 -4.38
N GLY A 98 18.08 22.75 -5.70
CA GLY A 98 16.95 22.32 -6.54
C GLY A 98 16.80 20.81 -6.68
N THR A 99 17.77 20.03 -6.23
CA THR A 99 17.82 18.58 -6.48
C THR A 99 18.17 17.75 -5.25
N ASN A 100 19.01 18.27 -4.35
CA ASN A 100 19.35 17.64 -3.08
C ASN A 100 18.56 18.28 -1.93
N PHE A 101 17.52 17.59 -1.46
CA PHE A 101 16.59 18.07 -0.43
C PHE A 101 17.19 18.14 0.99
N PHE A 102 18.45 17.76 1.19
CA PHE A 102 19.18 17.95 2.46
C PHE A 102 20.17 19.11 2.45
N VAL A 103 20.56 19.62 1.28
CA VAL A 103 21.39 20.83 1.19
C VAL A 103 20.57 22.05 1.57
N ARG A 104 21.18 22.99 2.32
CA ARG A 104 20.59 24.29 2.71
C ARG A 104 21.39 25.44 2.11
N GLU A 105 20.78 26.63 2.11
CA GLU A 105 21.44 27.84 1.60
C GLU A 105 22.76 28.12 2.32
N ASP A 106 22.80 27.89 3.64
CA ASP A 106 24.02 28.01 4.45
C ASP A 106 25.14 27.06 3.99
N ASP A 107 24.82 25.85 3.52
CA ASP A 107 25.84 24.91 3.05
C ASP A 107 26.49 25.39 1.74
N VAL A 108 25.70 26.03 0.87
CA VAL A 108 26.17 26.66 -0.36
C VAL A 108 27.02 27.90 -0.05
N LEU A 109 26.54 28.78 0.84
CA LEU A 109 27.27 29.98 1.26
C LEU A 109 28.63 29.65 1.89
N ASN A 110 28.69 28.57 2.68
CA ASN A 110 29.90 28.11 3.34
C ASN A 110 30.74 27.12 2.49
N LEU A 111 30.36 26.87 1.24
CA LEU A 111 31.04 25.94 0.32
C LEU A 111 31.30 24.55 0.94
N ARG A 112 30.38 24.07 1.77
CA ARG A 112 30.50 22.77 2.42
C ARG A 112 30.49 21.64 1.40
N ASN A 113 31.20 20.56 1.68
CA ASN A 113 31.12 19.37 0.85
C ASN A 113 29.70 18.76 0.88
N ARG A 114 29.22 18.22 -0.25
CA ARG A 114 27.86 17.66 -0.36
C ARG A 114 27.61 16.49 0.61
N CYS A 115 28.59 15.62 0.85
CA CYS A 115 28.49 14.55 1.84
C CYS A 115 28.34 15.12 3.25
N GLU A 116 29.21 16.06 3.63
CA GLU A 116 29.22 16.64 4.96
C GLU A 116 27.90 17.38 5.26
N ALA A 117 27.38 18.13 4.28
CA ALA A 117 26.08 18.79 4.37
C ALA A 117 24.91 17.81 4.55
N SER A 118 24.98 16.65 3.90
CA SER A 118 23.88 15.66 3.93
C SER A 118 24.00 14.65 5.09
N LEU A 119 25.19 14.47 5.68
CA LEU A 119 25.52 13.37 6.59
C LEU A 119 24.56 13.26 7.78
N HIS A 120 24.38 14.37 8.51
CA HIS A 120 23.54 14.40 9.71
C HIS A 120 22.08 14.09 9.37
N HIS A 121 21.57 14.68 8.30
CA HIS A 121 20.19 14.49 7.85
C HIS A 121 19.89 13.05 7.43
N ILE A 122 20.85 12.38 6.78
CA ILE A 122 20.73 10.97 6.40
C ILE A 122 20.78 10.08 7.65
N ALA A 123 21.72 10.34 8.58
CA ALA A 123 21.85 9.56 9.81
C ALA A 123 20.59 9.62 10.70
N GLU A 124 19.90 10.75 10.75
CA GLU A 124 18.66 10.92 11.51
C GLU A 124 17.48 10.07 11.00
N LEU A 125 17.50 9.64 9.73
CA LEU A 125 16.40 8.86 9.15
C LEU A 125 16.22 7.51 9.83
N ASN A 126 17.33 6.88 10.23
CA ASN A 126 17.30 5.62 10.93
C ASN A 126 18.50 5.48 11.88
N PRO A 127 18.29 5.61 13.20
CA PRO A 127 19.38 5.55 14.19
C PRO A 127 20.04 4.18 14.30
N TYR A 128 19.48 3.13 13.69
CA TYR A 128 20.07 1.79 13.65
C TYR A 128 21.08 1.61 12.51
N VAL A 129 21.15 2.55 11.56
CA VAL A 129 22.08 2.50 10.43
C VAL A 129 23.27 3.40 10.72
N GLN A 130 24.48 2.84 10.68
CA GLN A 130 25.68 3.65 10.82
C GLN A 130 25.97 4.39 9.51
N VAL A 131 25.91 5.72 9.51
CA VAL A 131 26.21 6.53 8.32
C VAL A 131 27.57 7.22 8.50
N MET A 132 28.45 7.04 7.51
CA MET A 132 29.80 7.60 7.48
C MET A 132 30.01 8.37 6.18
N SER A 133 30.86 9.40 6.18
CA SER A 133 31.23 10.15 4.97
C SER A 133 32.70 9.99 4.61
N SER A 134 33.01 10.03 3.32
CA SER A 134 34.36 10.14 2.77
C SER A 134 34.42 11.25 1.74
N THR A 135 35.48 12.05 1.77
CA THR A 135 35.75 13.14 0.80
C THR A 135 37.05 12.89 0.03
N THR A 136 37.64 11.70 0.18
CA THR A 136 38.90 11.31 -0.47
C THR A 136 38.71 11.18 -1.98
N PRO A 137 39.50 11.87 -2.83
CA PRO A 137 39.35 11.79 -4.26
C PRO A 137 39.45 10.38 -4.86
N LEU A 138 38.45 10.00 -5.65
CA LEU A 138 38.46 8.79 -6.47
C LEU A 138 38.73 9.16 -7.94
N ASN A 139 39.82 8.63 -8.48
CA ASN A 139 40.23 8.81 -9.87
C ASN A 139 40.87 7.51 -10.42
N GLU A 140 41.34 7.56 -11.66
CA GLU A 140 41.92 6.40 -12.35
C GLU A 140 43.16 5.81 -11.67
N VAL A 141 43.90 6.60 -10.87
CA VAL A 141 45.10 6.13 -10.15
C VAL A 141 44.83 5.79 -8.69
N THR A 142 43.64 6.07 -8.16
CA THR A 142 43.28 5.72 -6.78
C THR A 142 43.32 4.21 -6.58
N ASP A 143 43.94 3.77 -5.47
CA ASP A 143 43.83 2.40 -4.99
C ASP A 143 42.42 2.16 -4.44
N ILE A 144 41.67 1.30 -5.13
CA ILE A 144 40.28 0.95 -4.81
C ILE A 144 40.16 -0.28 -3.91
N SER A 145 41.29 -0.78 -3.37
CA SER A 145 41.31 -1.95 -2.47
C SER A 145 40.47 -1.76 -1.20
N PHE A 146 40.25 -0.52 -0.76
CA PHE A 146 39.36 -0.23 0.37
C PHE A 146 37.90 -0.63 0.09
N LEU A 147 37.50 -0.84 -1.17
CA LEU A 147 36.15 -1.27 -1.51
C LEU A 147 35.84 -2.71 -1.08
N ARG A 148 36.85 -3.53 -0.76
CA ARG A 148 36.69 -4.94 -0.33
C ARG A 148 35.82 -5.12 0.92
N GLN A 149 35.69 -4.08 1.74
CA GLN A 149 34.89 -4.14 2.97
C GLN A 149 33.38 -4.05 2.73
N TYR A 150 32.94 -3.59 1.55
CA TYR A 150 31.53 -3.38 1.23
C TYR A 150 30.92 -4.59 0.52
N GLN A 151 29.62 -4.82 0.74
CA GLN A 151 28.86 -5.86 0.05
C GLN A 151 28.24 -5.32 -1.25
N CYS A 152 27.99 -4.01 -1.32
CA CYS A 152 27.49 -3.34 -2.50
C CYS A 152 28.16 -1.96 -2.68
N VAL A 153 28.53 -1.66 -3.92
CA VAL A 153 29.10 -0.38 -4.36
C VAL A 153 28.16 0.25 -5.37
N ILE A 154 27.71 1.45 -5.06
CA ILE A 154 26.82 2.26 -5.89
C ILE A 154 27.60 3.50 -6.32
N VAL A 155 27.62 3.78 -7.63
CA VAL A 155 28.27 4.97 -8.18
C VAL A 155 27.26 5.81 -8.97
N THR A 156 27.32 7.11 -8.75
CA THR A 156 26.52 8.13 -9.44
C THR A 156 27.41 9.31 -9.79
N GLU A 157 27.09 10.03 -10.87
CA GLU A 157 27.83 11.22 -11.33
C GLU A 157 29.34 10.96 -11.53
N MET A 158 29.70 9.73 -11.88
CA MET A 158 31.09 9.26 -12.02
C MET A 158 31.45 9.04 -13.49
N LYS A 159 32.69 9.35 -13.88
CA LYS A 159 33.17 9.12 -15.25
C LYS A 159 33.07 7.64 -15.62
N LEU A 160 32.62 7.36 -16.86
CA LEU A 160 32.40 6.00 -17.34
C LEU A 160 33.64 5.10 -17.24
N SER A 161 34.83 5.65 -17.51
CA SER A 161 36.12 4.96 -17.35
C SER A 161 36.32 4.40 -15.92
N LEU A 162 36.04 5.22 -14.91
CA LEU A 162 36.16 4.82 -13.51
C LEU A 162 35.03 3.87 -13.10
N GLN A 163 33.81 4.05 -13.63
CA GLN A 163 32.71 3.10 -13.41
C GLN A 163 33.10 1.69 -13.90
N LYS A 164 33.73 1.57 -15.07
CA LYS A 164 34.25 0.29 -15.61
C LYS A 164 35.30 -0.31 -14.68
N LYS A 165 36.32 0.47 -14.30
CA LYS A 165 37.39 0.04 -13.38
C LYS A 165 36.82 -0.50 -12.06
N ILE A 166 35.83 0.19 -11.48
CA ILE A 166 35.19 -0.24 -10.22
C ILE A 166 34.33 -1.49 -10.43
N ASN A 167 33.57 -1.58 -11.54
CA ASN A 167 32.79 -2.77 -11.86
C ASN A 167 33.68 -4.01 -11.99
N ASP A 168 34.78 -3.92 -12.74
CA ASP A 168 35.75 -5.01 -12.91
C ASP A 168 36.35 -5.43 -11.57
N PHE A 169 36.73 -4.46 -10.74
CA PHE A 169 37.24 -4.73 -9.40
C PHE A 169 36.20 -5.45 -8.53
N CYS A 170 34.95 -4.99 -8.54
CA CYS A 170 33.86 -5.59 -7.75
C CYS A 170 33.61 -7.04 -8.17
N ARG A 171 33.61 -7.31 -9.48
CA ARG A 171 33.41 -8.65 -10.03
C ARG A 171 34.57 -9.61 -9.71
N ALA A 172 35.80 -9.11 -9.66
CA ALA A 172 36.98 -9.91 -9.35
C ALA A 172 37.05 -10.39 -7.88
N GLN A 173 36.22 -9.86 -6.99
CA GLN A 173 36.19 -10.28 -5.58
C GLN A 173 35.46 -11.61 -5.39
N HIS A 174 35.76 -12.30 -4.28
CA HIS A 174 35.18 -13.60 -3.94
C HIS A 174 34.62 -13.58 -2.50
N PRO A 175 33.28 -13.60 -2.30
CA PRO A 175 32.25 -13.50 -3.34
C PRO A 175 32.26 -12.13 -4.05
N PRO A 176 31.69 -12.01 -5.26
CA PRO A 176 31.60 -10.74 -5.98
C PRO A 176 30.92 -9.65 -5.14
N ILE A 177 31.48 -8.45 -5.18
CA ILE A 177 30.83 -7.23 -4.65
C ILE A 177 29.78 -6.80 -5.66
N LYS A 178 28.59 -6.45 -5.17
CA LYS A 178 27.45 -6.08 -6.02
C LYS A 178 27.65 -4.66 -6.50
N PHE A 179 27.64 -4.44 -7.80
CA PHE A 179 27.92 -3.15 -8.40
C PHE A 179 26.66 -2.56 -9.04
N ILE A 180 26.40 -1.29 -8.77
CA ILE A 180 25.29 -0.53 -9.34
C ILE A 180 25.81 0.82 -9.81
N SER A 181 25.48 1.19 -11.04
CA SER A 181 25.73 2.54 -11.56
C SER A 181 24.41 3.19 -11.93
N ALA A 182 24.21 4.44 -11.51
CA ALA A 182 23.01 5.19 -11.84
C ALA A 182 23.33 6.67 -12.11
N ASP A 183 22.88 7.19 -13.25
CA ASP A 183 23.10 8.57 -13.67
C ASP A 183 21.80 9.20 -14.19
N VAL A 184 21.56 10.46 -13.85
CA VAL A 184 20.42 11.26 -14.35
C VAL A 184 20.96 12.55 -14.96
N TYR A 185 20.60 12.82 -16.21
CA TYR A 185 20.96 14.03 -16.94
C TYR A 185 19.69 14.67 -17.51
N GLY A 186 19.19 15.69 -16.80
CA GLY A 186 17.89 16.30 -17.12
C GLY A 186 16.77 15.28 -17.03
N ILE A 187 16.12 15.01 -18.16
CA ILE A 187 15.02 14.03 -18.27
C ILE A 187 15.48 12.62 -18.66
N TRP A 188 16.78 12.42 -18.89
CA TRP A 188 17.33 11.13 -19.28
C TRP A 188 17.94 10.44 -18.06
N ALA A 189 17.76 9.14 -17.97
CA ALA A 189 18.31 8.38 -16.87
C ALA A 189 18.85 7.02 -17.34
N ARG A 190 19.96 6.60 -16.74
CA ARG A 190 20.59 5.29 -16.95
C ARG A 190 20.83 4.63 -15.61
N LEU A 191 20.47 3.37 -15.52
CA LEU A 191 20.77 2.50 -14.39
C LEU A 191 21.31 1.17 -14.90
N PHE A 192 22.36 0.70 -14.24
CA PHE A 192 23.05 -0.54 -14.55
C PHE A 192 23.29 -1.36 -13.28
N CYS A 193 23.10 -2.68 -13.38
CA CYS A 193 23.35 -3.63 -12.29
C CYS A 193 24.27 -4.77 -12.75
N ASP A 194 25.28 -5.08 -11.93
CA ASP A 194 26.11 -6.28 -12.05
C ASP A 194 26.30 -6.94 -10.68
N PHE A 195 25.72 -8.13 -10.53
CA PHE A 195 25.80 -8.92 -9.29
C PHE A 195 26.67 -10.17 -9.41
N GLY A 196 27.46 -10.26 -10.50
CA GLY A 196 28.38 -11.36 -10.76
C GLY A 196 27.82 -12.44 -11.68
N ASP A 197 28.65 -13.45 -11.93
CA ASP A 197 28.31 -14.56 -12.83
C ASP A 197 27.15 -15.41 -12.31
N GLU A 198 27.03 -15.58 -10.99
CA GLU A 198 25.95 -16.35 -10.37
C GLU A 198 25.36 -15.58 -9.20
N PHE A 199 24.08 -15.25 -9.31
CA PHE A 199 23.33 -14.54 -8.28
C PHE A 199 22.03 -15.28 -7.95
N GLU A 200 21.98 -15.93 -6.79
CA GLU A 200 20.83 -16.72 -6.36
C GLU A 200 19.71 -15.84 -5.76
N VAL A 201 18.58 -15.77 -6.45
CA VAL A 201 17.35 -15.12 -5.98
C VAL A 201 16.44 -16.17 -5.33
N LEU A 202 16.19 -16.02 -4.03
CA LEU A 202 15.36 -16.96 -3.24
C LEU A 202 13.85 -16.81 -3.53
N ASP A 203 13.40 -15.60 -3.81
CA ASP A 203 12.03 -15.30 -4.23
C ASP A 203 12.07 -14.24 -5.33
N THR A 204 11.60 -14.61 -6.51
CA THR A 204 11.63 -13.76 -7.71
C THR A 204 10.42 -12.83 -7.82
N THR A 205 9.50 -12.86 -6.86
CA THR A 205 8.20 -12.16 -6.98
C THR A 205 7.76 -11.41 -5.74
N GLY A 206 8.13 -11.89 -4.54
CA GLY A 206 7.61 -11.38 -3.27
C GLY A 206 6.13 -11.73 -3.00
N GLU A 207 5.51 -12.55 -3.85
CA GLU A 207 4.12 -13.00 -3.69
C GLU A 207 4.05 -14.20 -2.77
N GLU A 208 3.04 -14.24 -1.89
CA GLU A 208 2.78 -15.37 -1.01
C GLU A 208 2.61 -16.68 -1.81
N PRO A 209 3.12 -17.82 -1.30
CA PRO A 209 2.86 -19.13 -1.90
C PRO A 209 1.36 -19.41 -2.04
N LYS A 210 0.94 -19.85 -3.23
CA LYS A 210 -0.45 -20.19 -3.51
C LYS A 210 -0.83 -21.51 -2.87
N GLU A 211 -1.98 -21.55 -2.19
CA GLU A 211 -2.64 -22.77 -1.75
C GLU A 211 -3.82 -23.10 -2.67
N ILE A 212 -3.87 -24.33 -3.16
CA ILE A 212 -4.87 -24.81 -4.11
C ILE A 212 -5.59 -26.01 -3.52
N PHE A 213 -6.90 -25.89 -3.31
CA PHE A 213 -7.75 -27.02 -2.91
C PHE A 213 -8.02 -27.93 -4.10
N ILE A 214 -7.90 -29.23 -3.87
CA ILE A 214 -7.99 -30.26 -4.91
C ILE A 214 -9.40 -30.83 -4.95
N SER A 215 -9.96 -30.93 -6.16
CA SER A 215 -11.20 -31.66 -6.43
C SER A 215 -10.92 -33.11 -6.81
N ASN A 216 -9.94 -33.34 -7.69
CA ASN A 216 -9.65 -34.66 -8.25
C ASN A 216 -8.18 -34.76 -8.72
N ILE A 217 -7.65 -35.98 -8.72
CA ILE A 217 -6.36 -36.33 -9.34
C ILE A 217 -6.56 -37.57 -10.22
N SER A 218 -6.33 -37.45 -11.53
CA SER A 218 -6.48 -38.59 -12.44
C SER A 218 -5.31 -39.58 -12.32
N GLN A 219 -5.58 -40.88 -12.43
CA GLN A 219 -4.57 -41.93 -12.59
C GLN A 219 -4.15 -42.02 -14.07
N SER A 220 -3.26 -41.13 -14.49
CA SER A 220 -2.79 -41.03 -15.88
C SER A 220 -1.31 -40.65 -15.97
N ASN A 221 -0.78 -40.66 -17.19
CA ASN A 221 0.55 -40.16 -17.49
C ASN A 221 0.48 -39.07 -18.60
N PRO A 222 0.55 -37.78 -18.24
CA PRO A 222 0.68 -37.25 -16.88
C PRO A 222 -0.66 -37.27 -16.12
N GLY A 223 -0.60 -37.38 -14.80
CA GLY A 223 -1.72 -37.22 -13.87
C GLY A 223 -2.17 -35.78 -13.81
N ILE A 224 -3.48 -35.55 -13.82
CA ILE A 224 -4.11 -34.24 -13.90
C ILE A 224 -4.75 -33.91 -12.56
N VAL A 225 -4.27 -32.86 -11.92
CA VAL A 225 -4.87 -32.28 -10.72
C VAL A 225 -5.91 -31.25 -11.14
N THR A 226 -7.13 -31.38 -10.64
CA THR A 226 -8.26 -30.47 -10.89
C THR A 226 -8.56 -29.66 -9.64
N CYS A 227 -8.72 -28.35 -9.79
CA CYS A 227 -8.98 -27.43 -8.68
C CYS A 227 -10.43 -27.51 -8.20
N LEU A 228 -10.65 -27.30 -6.90
CA LEU A 228 -11.97 -27.29 -6.29
C LEU A 228 -12.80 -26.07 -6.74
N ASP A 229 -14.09 -26.30 -6.99
CA ASP A 229 -15.09 -25.30 -7.40
C ASP A 229 -14.70 -24.47 -8.64
N ASN A 230 -13.84 -25.00 -9.51
CA ASN A 230 -13.24 -24.26 -10.63
C ASN A 230 -12.59 -22.94 -10.17
N ASN A 231 -11.97 -22.92 -8.99
CA ASN A 231 -11.14 -21.80 -8.59
C ASN A 231 -9.82 -21.83 -9.38
N PRO A 232 -9.40 -20.72 -10.00
CA PRO A 232 -8.18 -20.73 -10.80
C PRO A 232 -6.94 -20.87 -9.90
N HIS A 233 -6.04 -21.81 -10.21
CA HIS A 233 -4.82 -22.04 -9.42
C HIS A 233 -3.78 -20.93 -9.56
N LYS A 234 -3.80 -20.19 -10.68
CA LYS A 234 -2.86 -19.10 -11.02
C LYS A 234 -1.37 -19.51 -11.04
N LEU A 235 -1.04 -20.80 -10.98
CA LEU A 235 0.31 -21.33 -11.17
C LEU A 235 0.79 -21.19 -12.63
N GLU A 236 2.10 -21.29 -12.84
CA GLU A 236 2.75 -21.27 -14.16
C GLU A 236 3.55 -22.55 -14.41
N THR A 237 3.62 -22.99 -15.67
CA THR A 237 4.38 -24.18 -16.07
C THR A 237 5.85 -24.07 -15.63
N GLY A 238 6.36 -25.15 -15.03
CA GLY A 238 7.71 -25.23 -14.49
C GLY A 238 7.82 -24.89 -13.00
N GLN A 239 6.76 -24.37 -12.37
CA GLN A 239 6.70 -24.18 -10.92
C GLN A 239 6.56 -25.51 -10.18
N PHE A 240 6.87 -25.51 -8.88
CA PHE A 240 6.79 -26.69 -8.03
C PHE A 240 5.66 -26.57 -7.03
N VAL A 241 5.02 -27.69 -6.70
CA VAL A 241 4.03 -27.79 -5.64
C VAL A 241 4.35 -28.96 -4.71
N THR A 242 3.94 -28.85 -3.45
CA THR A 242 3.86 -29.98 -2.52
C THR A 242 2.42 -30.24 -2.10
N PHE A 243 2.12 -31.48 -1.75
CA PHE A 243 0.76 -31.90 -1.40
C PHE A 243 0.61 -32.16 0.10
N ARG A 244 -0.57 -31.86 0.64
CA ARG A 244 -1.01 -32.30 1.97
C ARG A 244 -2.45 -32.78 1.91
N GLU A 245 -2.82 -33.68 2.81
CA GLU A 245 -4.19 -34.15 3.02
C GLU A 245 -4.88 -34.81 1.81
N VAL A 246 -4.10 -35.37 0.88
CA VAL A 246 -4.60 -36.17 -0.24
C VAL A 246 -4.94 -37.57 0.25
N ASN A 247 -6.21 -37.96 0.15
CA ASN A 247 -6.68 -39.31 0.53
C ASN A 247 -6.82 -40.18 -0.72
N GLY A 248 -6.40 -41.45 -0.62
CA GLY A 248 -6.35 -42.38 -1.74
C GLY A 248 -5.10 -42.28 -2.61
N MET A 249 -4.30 -41.22 -2.49
CA MET A 249 -2.97 -41.09 -3.10
C MET A 249 -1.97 -40.59 -2.06
N GLN A 250 -1.85 -41.32 -0.94
CA GLN A 250 -1.13 -40.85 0.25
C GLN A 250 0.36 -40.60 -0.03
N CYS A 251 0.95 -41.30 -1.01
CA CYS A 251 2.33 -41.10 -1.44
C CYS A 251 2.60 -39.69 -2.00
N LEU A 252 1.57 -38.95 -2.41
CA LEU A 252 1.72 -37.55 -2.82
C LEU A 252 1.97 -36.63 -1.63
N ASN A 253 1.47 -36.95 -0.42
CA ASN A 253 1.60 -36.06 0.73
C ASN A 253 3.07 -35.88 1.13
N GLY A 254 3.52 -34.62 1.20
CA GLY A 254 4.91 -34.23 1.46
C GLY A 254 5.86 -34.37 0.26
N SER A 255 5.41 -34.94 -0.86
CA SER A 255 6.20 -35.00 -2.09
C SER A 255 6.17 -33.66 -2.83
N THR A 256 7.19 -33.39 -3.65
CA THR A 256 7.31 -32.17 -4.46
C THR A 256 7.30 -32.53 -5.94
N HIS A 257 6.46 -31.84 -6.72
CA HIS A 257 6.28 -32.11 -8.15
C HIS A 257 6.39 -30.83 -8.97
N GLN A 258 7.05 -30.93 -10.12
CA GLN A 258 7.02 -29.86 -11.12
C GLN A 258 5.69 -29.92 -11.88
N ILE A 259 5.07 -28.77 -12.10
CA ILE A 259 3.75 -28.68 -12.72
C ILE A 259 3.82 -28.23 -14.17
N THR A 260 2.89 -28.72 -14.99
CA THR A 260 2.58 -28.16 -16.31
C THR A 260 1.13 -27.71 -16.32
N VAL A 261 0.88 -26.43 -16.64
CA VAL A 261 -0.49 -25.88 -16.68
C VAL A 261 -1.24 -26.47 -17.87
N VAL A 262 -2.45 -26.96 -17.61
CA VAL A 262 -3.35 -27.55 -18.62
C VAL A 262 -4.50 -26.60 -18.92
N SER A 263 -5.08 -25.99 -17.88
CA SER A 263 -6.10 -24.94 -17.98
C SER A 263 -5.96 -24.01 -16.77
N PRO A 264 -6.72 -22.90 -16.65
CA PRO A 264 -6.73 -22.11 -15.41
C PRO A 264 -7.11 -22.91 -14.14
N TYR A 265 -7.76 -24.06 -14.31
CA TYR A 265 -8.36 -24.87 -13.25
C TYR A 265 -7.70 -26.25 -13.10
N SER A 266 -6.65 -26.54 -13.88
CA SER A 266 -5.98 -27.84 -13.84
C SER A 266 -4.53 -27.79 -14.28
N PHE A 267 -3.71 -28.65 -13.67
CA PHE A 267 -2.29 -28.80 -13.97
C PHE A 267 -1.87 -30.27 -13.83
N SER A 268 -0.78 -30.64 -14.49
CA SER A 268 -0.27 -32.01 -14.48
C SER A 268 0.97 -32.18 -13.59
N ILE A 269 1.15 -33.38 -12.99
CA ILE A 269 2.21 -33.68 -11.98
C ILE A 269 3.03 -34.95 -12.28
N GLY A 270 3.24 -35.28 -13.55
CA GLY A 270 3.97 -36.49 -13.94
C GLY A 270 3.14 -37.77 -13.83
N ASN A 271 3.77 -38.95 -13.81
CA ASN A 271 3.06 -40.24 -13.86
C ASN A 271 2.36 -40.56 -12.52
N THR A 272 1.06 -40.89 -12.59
CA THR A 272 0.23 -41.28 -11.43
C THR A 272 -0.48 -42.62 -11.64
N VAL A 273 -0.18 -43.35 -12.71
CA VAL A 273 -0.85 -44.62 -13.07
C VAL A 273 -0.69 -45.69 -11.99
N ASP A 274 0.49 -45.77 -11.38
CA ASP A 274 0.83 -46.79 -10.37
C ASP A 274 0.45 -46.36 -8.93
N MET A 275 -0.18 -45.18 -8.78
CA MET A 275 -0.66 -44.71 -7.47
C MET A 275 -2.02 -45.32 -7.16
N GLU A 276 -2.39 -45.39 -5.88
CA GLU A 276 -3.75 -45.74 -5.48
C GLU A 276 -4.78 -44.73 -6.07
N PRO A 277 -6.06 -45.11 -6.25
CA PRO A 277 -7.07 -44.20 -6.76
C PRO A 277 -7.34 -43.05 -5.79
N TYR A 278 -7.33 -41.82 -6.30
CA TYR A 278 -7.73 -40.65 -5.53
C TYR A 278 -9.16 -40.83 -4.96
N LEU A 279 -9.33 -40.50 -3.68
CA LEU A 279 -10.62 -40.57 -3.00
C LEU A 279 -11.22 -39.18 -2.82
N HIS A 280 -10.58 -38.32 -2.03
CA HIS A 280 -11.04 -36.96 -1.75
C HIS A 280 -9.97 -36.10 -1.04
N GLY A 281 -10.23 -34.80 -0.96
CA GLY A 281 -9.39 -33.85 -0.22
C GLY A 281 -8.12 -33.48 -0.96
N GLY A 282 -7.15 -32.93 -0.23
CA GLY A 282 -5.89 -32.52 -0.80
C GLY A 282 -5.76 -31.01 -0.97
N ILE A 283 -4.58 -30.52 -0.64
CA ILE A 283 -4.13 -29.15 -0.92
C ILE A 283 -2.78 -29.25 -1.61
N ALA A 284 -2.64 -28.58 -2.74
CA ALA A 284 -1.35 -28.31 -3.36
C ALA A 284 -0.86 -26.93 -2.91
N ILE A 285 0.36 -26.85 -2.41
CA ILE A 285 1.00 -25.60 -1.96
C ILE A 285 2.17 -25.31 -2.88
N GLN A 286 2.22 -24.11 -3.45
CA GLN A 286 3.33 -23.66 -4.27
C GLN A 286 4.63 -23.63 -3.47
N ILE A 287 5.71 -24.16 -4.03
CA ILE A 287 7.06 -24.02 -3.49
C ILE A 287 7.80 -22.97 -4.30
N LYS A 288 8.36 -21.97 -3.61
CA LYS A 288 9.31 -21.02 -4.20
C LYS A 288 10.67 -21.70 -4.27
N THR A 289 11.15 -21.94 -5.47
CA THR A 289 12.50 -22.48 -5.71
C THR A 289 13.47 -21.35 -6.01
N PRO A 290 14.67 -21.33 -5.41
CA PRO A 290 15.70 -20.37 -5.77
C PRO A 290 16.01 -20.42 -7.26
N LYS A 291 16.27 -19.25 -7.86
CA LYS A 291 16.71 -19.13 -9.25
C LYS A 291 18.07 -18.44 -9.30
N ILE A 292 18.98 -18.97 -10.10
CA ILE A 292 20.28 -18.35 -10.35
C ILE A 292 20.16 -17.43 -11.56
N PHE A 293 20.55 -16.17 -11.36
CA PHE A 293 20.63 -15.13 -12.38
C PHE A 293 22.08 -14.88 -12.76
N HIS A 294 22.31 -14.49 -14.02
CA HIS A 294 23.65 -14.29 -14.57
C HIS A 294 23.78 -12.86 -15.11
N PHE A 295 24.69 -12.07 -14.54
CA PHE A 295 24.92 -10.68 -14.93
C PHE A 295 26.20 -10.54 -15.73
N GLN A 296 26.18 -9.80 -16.84
CA GLN A 296 27.38 -9.43 -17.60
C GLN A 296 28.03 -8.16 -17.05
N GLN A 297 29.33 -8.03 -17.29
CA GLN A 297 30.12 -6.84 -16.97
C GLN A 297 29.61 -5.61 -17.73
N LEU A 298 29.82 -4.43 -17.13
CA LEU A 298 29.47 -3.14 -17.70
C LEU A 298 30.05 -2.99 -19.10
N GLU A 299 31.33 -3.31 -19.30
CA GLU A 299 32.00 -3.17 -20.60
C GLU A 299 31.29 -3.93 -21.74
N LYS A 300 30.78 -5.13 -21.46
CA LYS A 300 30.01 -5.93 -22.43
C LYS A 300 28.65 -5.30 -22.68
N GLN A 301 27.96 -4.87 -21.62
CA GLN A 301 26.63 -4.26 -21.70
C GLN A 301 26.65 -2.87 -22.35
N LEU A 302 27.79 -2.18 -22.40
CA LEU A 302 27.92 -0.95 -23.19
C LEU A 302 27.85 -1.21 -24.70
N ILE A 303 28.29 -2.39 -25.18
CA ILE A 303 28.34 -2.77 -26.60
C ILE A 303 27.08 -3.54 -27.04
N ASN A 304 26.59 -4.44 -26.17
CA ASN A 304 25.41 -5.26 -26.41
C ASN A 304 24.44 -5.17 -25.20
N PRO A 305 23.68 -4.06 -25.10
CA PRO A 305 22.86 -3.77 -23.94
C PRO A 305 21.58 -4.61 -23.89
N THR A 306 21.27 -5.18 -22.72
CA THR A 306 19.94 -5.76 -22.43
C THR A 306 19.09 -4.74 -21.68
N CYS A 307 18.23 -4.02 -22.42
CA CYS A 307 17.45 -2.91 -21.89
C CYS A 307 16.03 -3.32 -21.47
N LEU A 308 15.50 -2.71 -20.40
CA LEU A 308 14.07 -2.76 -20.11
C LEU A 308 13.29 -1.91 -21.12
N VAL A 309 12.23 -2.48 -21.70
CA VAL A 309 11.22 -1.73 -22.44
C VAL A 309 10.09 -1.39 -21.48
N ALA A 310 9.95 -0.11 -21.12
CA ALA A 310 8.89 0.37 -20.23
C ALA A 310 7.65 0.91 -20.97
N ASP A 311 7.85 1.48 -22.15
CA ASP A 311 6.79 1.92 -23.04
C ASP A 311 6.80 1.02 -24.28
N PHE A 312 5.85 0.07 -24.34
CA PHE A 312 5.73 -0.86 -25.46
C PHE A 312 5.29 -0.17 -26.76
N SER A 313 4.81 1.07 -26.71
CA SER A 313 4.55 1.88 -27.91
C SER A 313 5.83 2.47 -28.51
N LYS A 314 6.95 2.45 -27.78
CA LYS A 314 8.27 2.98 -28.19
C LYS A 314 9.40 1.99 -27.85
N PRO A 315 9.39 0.76 -28.40
CA PRO A 315 10.36 -0.28 -28.04
C PRO A 315 11.82 0.09 -28.38
N GLU A 316 12.05 1.02 -29.30
CA GLU A 316 13.37 1.51 -29.70
C GLU A 316 13.96 2.56 -28.74
N ALA A 317 13.13 3.19 -27.90
CA ALA A 317 13.55 4.31 -27.06
C ALA A 317 14.70 3.95 -26.09
N PRO A 318 14.69 2.81 -25.37
CA PRO A 318 15.79 2.46 -24.48
C PRO A 318 17.14 2.42 -25.20
N LEU A 319 17.23 1.82 -26.38
CA LEU A 319 18.49 1.73 -27.13
C LEU A 319 18.95 3.10 -27.65
N GLN A 320 18.01 3.97 -28.03
CA GLN A 320 18.34 5.34 -28.44
C GLN A 320 18.88 6.17 -27.26
N ILE A 321 18.30 6.01 -26.06
CA ILE A 321 18.79 6.64 -24.83
C ILE A 321 20.18 6.12 -24.48
N HIS A 322 20.42 4.82 -24.65
CA HIS A 322 21.75 4.21 -24.43
C HIS A 322 22.81 4.92 -25.28
N ILE A 323 22.54 5.04 -26.58
CA ILE A 323 23.43 5.71 -27.53
C ILE A 323 23.65 7.18 -27.15
N ALA A 324 22.59 7.90 -26.80
CA ALA A 324 22.68 9.31 -26.40
C ALA A 324 23.52 9.49 -25.12
N MET A 325 23.36 8.61 -24.13
CA MET A 325 24.17 8.62 -22.91
C MET A 325 25.64 8.27 -23.20
N LEU A 326 25.92 7.32 -24.09
CA LEU A 326 27.29 7.03 -24.53
C LEU A 326 27.92 8.23 -25.24
N ALA A 327 27.18 8.90 -26.13
CA ALA A 327 27.62 10.11 -26.79
C ALA A 327 27.93 11.22 -25.77
N LEU A 328 27.12 11.34 -24.71
CA LEU A 328 27.36 12.29 -23.63
C LEU A 328 28.66 12.02 -22.89
N ASN A 329 28.94 10.75 -22.59
CA ASN A 329 30.20 10.34 -21.98
C ASN A 329 31.39 10.65 -22.90
N GLN A 330 31.28 10.33 -24.20
CA GLN A 330 32.32 10.60 -25.20
C GLN A 330 32.57 12.12 -25.37
N PHE A 331 31.51 12.92 -25.35
CA PHE A 331 31.62 14.38 -25.39
C PHE A 331 32.36 14.91 -24.17
N GLN A 332 32.00 14.43 -22.98
CA GLN A 332 32.67 14.82 -21.73
C GLN A 332 34.15 14.45 -21.74
N GLU A 333 34.52 13.31 -22.29
CA GLU A 333 35.91 12.89 -22.45
C GLU A 333 36.68 13.75 -23.46
N SER A 334 36.05 14.06 -24.61
CA SER A 334 36.69 14.81 -25.70
C SER A 334 36.87 16.29 -25.40
N PHE A 335 35.89 16.91 -24.72
CA PHE A 335 35.87 18.36 -24.47
C PHE A 335 36.15 18.74 -23.01
N ALA A 336 36.29 17.76 -22.10
CA ALA A 336 36.47 17.97 -20.67
C ALA A 336 35.36 18.83 -20.00
N ARG A 337 34.18 18.90 -20.61
CA ARG A 337 32.99 19.60 -20.13
C ARG A 337 31.71 18.91 -20.61
N MET A 338 30.58 19.23 -19.99
CA MET A 338 29.27 18.84 -20.52
C MET A 338 28.88 19.73 -21.72
N PRO A 339 27.96 19.27 -22.58
CA PRO A 339 27.33 20.13 -23.59
C PRO A 339 26.71 21.38 -22.93
N THR A 340 26.89 22.52 -23.57
CA THR A 340 26.34 23.79 -23.10
C THR A 340 24.85 23.83 -23.40
N ILE A 341 24.04 24.24 -22.41
CA ILE A 341 22.58 24.29 -22.52
C ILE A 341 22.19 25.19 -23.71
N GLY A 342 21.34 24.67 -24.60
CA GLY A 342 20.86 25.39 -25.79
C GLY A 342 21.90 25.59 -26.91
N CYS A 343 23.10 25.02 -26.79
CA CYS A 343 24.14 25.16 -27.81
C CYS A 343 23.93 24.19 -28.98
N LEU A 344 23.53 24.72 -30.14
CA LEU A 344 23.33 23.93 -31.35
C LEU A 344 24.60 23.21 -31.82
N GLN A 345 25.77 23.85 -31.70
CA GLN A 345 27.04 23.24 -32.12
C GLN A 345 27.41 22.03 -31.26
N ASP A 346 27.21 22.13 -29.94
CA ASP A 346 27.44 21.00 -29.03
C ASP A 346 26.43 19.86 -29.32
N ALA A 347 25.18 20.20 -29.64
CA ALA A 347 24.15 19.22 -30.02
C ALA A 347 24.47 18.51 -31.34
N GLU A 348 24.96 19.23 -32.35
CA GLU A 348 25.44 18.65 -33.62
C GLU A 348 26.62 17.71 -33.39
N GLU A 349 27.55 18.07 -32.50
CA GLU A 349 28.70 17.24 -32.19
C GLU A 349 28.31 15.96 -31.43
N MET A 350 27.41 16.10 -30.44
CA MET A 350 26.77 14.98 -29.76
C MET A 350 26.07 14.03 -30.74
N LEU A 351 25.38 14.57 -31.75
CA LEU A 351 24.72 13.77 -32.78
C LEU A 351 25.73 12.99 -33.65
N LYS A 352 26.85 13.61 -34.05
CA LYS A 352 27.92 12.91 -34.78
C LYS A 352 28.50 11.75 -33.96
N MET A 353 28.74 11.98 -32.66
CA MET A 353 29.21 10.94 -31.74
C MET A 353 28.19 9.80 -31.63
N ALA A 354 26.91 10.13 -31.44
CA ALA A 354 25.82 9.14 -31.38
C ALA A 354 25.73 8.27 -32.65
N VAL A 355 25.84 8.87 -33.84
CA VAL A 355 25.86 8.15 -35.14
C VAL A 355 27.11 7.27 -35.28
N SER A 356 28.24 7.68 -34.71
CA SER A 356 29.45 6.85 -34.69
C SER A 356 29.26 5.63 -33.77
N ILE A 357 28.74 5.86 -32.55
CA ILE A 357 28.48 4.82 -31.55
C ILE A 357 27.42 3.81 -32.05
N SER A 358 26.38 4.28 -32.73
CA SER A 358 25.33 3.37 -33.22
C SER A 358 25.86 2.33 -34.22
N LYS A 359 26.98 2.62 -34.89
CA LYS A 359 27.65 1.67 -35.81
C LYS A 359 28.50 0.63 -35.08
N THR A 360 28.87 0.88 -33.82
CA THR A 360 29.70 -0.04 -33.03
C THR A 360 28.88 -1.01 -32.17
N LEU A 361 27.58 -0.77 -32.00
CA LEU A 361 26.68 -1.65 -31.25
C LEU A 361 26.32 -2.90 -32.05
N GLU A 362 26.19 -4.05 -31.37
CA GLU A 362 25.78 -5.32 -32.01
C GLU A 362 24.29 -5.32 -32.44
N GLY A 363 23.46 -4.50 -31.78
CA GLY A 363 22.06 -4.28 -32.15
C GLY A 363 21.92 -3.17 -33.20
N LYS A 364 21.42 -3.50 -34.40
CA LYS A 364 21.19 -2.52 -35.47
C LYS A 364 19.99 -1.62 -35.15
N VAL A 365 20.20 -0.31 -35.09
CA VAL A 365 19.13 0.70 -35.11
C VAL A 365 18.95 1.18 -36.56
N SER A 366 17.92 0.70 -37.24
CA SER A 366 17.68 0.95 -38.67
C SER A 366 17.35 2.41 -38.99
N ASN A 367 16.83 3.15 -38.00
CA ASN A 367 16.43 4.56 -38.12
C ASN A 367 16.70 5.26 -36.78
N PHE A 368 17.88 5.86 -36.62
CA PHE A 368 18.14 6.74 -35.47
C PHE A 368 17.31 8.02 -35.66
N VAL A 369 16.26 8.20 -34.86
CA VAL A 369 15.40 9.36 -35.00
C VAL A 369 16.10 10.59 -34.38
N LEU A 370 16.52 11.52 -35.24
CA LEU A 370 17.20 12.77 -34.88
C LEU A 370 16.47 13.58 -33.78
N SER A 371 15.15 13.44 -33.68
CA SER A 371 14.32 14.23 -32.76
C SER A 371 14.59 13.98 -31.28
N ILE A 372 15.18 12.84 -30.91
CA ILE A 372 15.46 12.49 -29.50
C ILE A 372 16.62 13.32 -28.94
N ILE A 373 17.67 13.55 -29.74
CA ILE A 373 18.78 14.45 -29.37
C ILE A 373 18.37 15.92 -29.53
N LEU A 374 17.47 16.22 -30.47
CA LEU A 374 17.04 17.57 -30.83
C LEU A 374 15.72 18.02 -30.18
N THR A 375 15.33 17.44 -29.04
CA THR A 375 14.07 17.80 -28.33
C THR A 375 14.02 19.25 -27.82
N CYS A 376 15.05 20.07 -28.05
CA CYS A 376 14.97 21.51 -27.88
C CYS A 376 14.26 22.12 -29.08
N ASP A 377 12.99 22.49 -28.92
CA ASP A 377 12.36 23.51 -29.76
C ASP A 377 13.15 24.82 -29.57
N CYS A 378 14.16 25.02 -30.43
CA CYS A 378 15.11 26.14 -30.35
C CYS A 378 14.49 27.49 -30.73
N SER A 379 13.18 27.52 -30.98
CA SER A 379 12.45 28.74 -31.32
C SER A 379 12.43 29.78 -30.19
N ASN A 380 12.83 29.43 -28.96
CA ASN A 380 12.91 30.34 -27.81
C ASN A 380 14.21 30.19 -26.98
N ALA A 381 15.39 30.39 -27.58
CA ALA A 381 16.69 30.34 -26.87
C ALA A 381 16.79 31.22 -25.60
N CYS A 382 15.93 32.24 -25.44
CA CYS A 382 15.87 33.10 -24.25
C CYS A 382 15.25 32.42 -23.00
N THR A 383 14.61 31.25 -23.10
CA THR A 383 13.83 30.67 -21.98
C THR A 383 14.58 29.66 -21.11
N VAL A 384 15.83 29.29 -21.44
CA VAL A 384 16.58 28.21 -20.75
C VAL A 384 17.91 28.67 -20.13
N VAL A 385 18.14 29.99 -20.06
CA VAL A 385 19.38 30.57 -19.52
C VAL A 385 19.42 30.42 -17.98
N PRO A 386 20.53 29.93 -17.39
CA PRO A 386 20.70 29.89 -15.94
C PRO A 386 20.67 31.29 -15.31
N LEU A 387 19.94 31.44 -14.20
CA LEU A 387 19.82 32.68 -13.41
C LEU A 387 20.71 32.67 -12.16
N GLY A 388 21.40 31.56 -11.89
CA GLY A 388 22.19 31.38 -10.67
C GLY A 388 21.33 31.09 -9.44
N ASP A 389 20.11 30.58 -9.64
CA ASP A 389 19.17 30.22 -8.58
C ASP A 389 19.03 28.70 -8.42
N ARG A 390 18.23 28.26 -7.45
CA ARG A 390 18.03 26.83 -7.18
C ARG A 390 17.27 26.09 -8.28
N TYR A 391 16.64 26.80 -9.22
CA TYR A 391 15.77 26.24 -10.25
C TYR A 391 16.45 26.09 -11.61
N ASP A 392 17.73 26.45 -11.73
CA ASP A 392 18.47 26.34 -12.99
C ASP A 392 18.43 24.93 -13.60
N ALA A 393 18.47 23.90 -12.76
CA ALA A 393 18.28 22.49 -13.14
C ALA A 393 17.01 22.26 -13.94
N LEU A 394 15.92 22.72 -13.35
CA LEU A 394 14.58 22.52 -13.82
C LEU A 394 14.36 23.38 -15.06
N ARG A 395 14.77 24.65 -14.99
CA ARG A 395 14.69 25.63 -16.08
C ARG A 395 15.40 25.16 -17.34
N ALA A 396 16.55 24.51 -17.20
CA ALA A 396 17.27 23.92 -18.34
C ALA A 396 16.46 22.82 -19.05
N CYS A 397 15.56 22.14 -18.34
CA CYS A 397 14.74 21.05 -18.88
C CYS A 397 13.39 21.53 -19.41
N ILE A 398 12.72 22.46 -18.70
CA ILE A 398 11.32 22.82 -18.96
C ILE A 398 11.10 24.30 -19.34
N GLY A 399 12.17 25.10 -19.29
CA GLY A 399 12.11 26.54 -19.54
C GLY A 399 11.55 27.37 -18.38
N ASP A 400 11.91 28.66 -18.34
CA ASP A 400 11.56 29.56 -17.25
C ASP A 400 10.05 29.81 -17.15
N SER A 401 9.36 29.91 -18.30
CA SER A 401 7.90 30.11 -18.34
C SER A 401 7.15 29.02 -17.56
N LEU A 402 7.56 27.75 -17.73
CA LEU A 402 6.91 26.66 -17.01
C LEU A 402 7.32 26.62 -15.53
N CYS A 403 8.57 26.93 -15.18
CA CYS A 403 8.98 27.13 -13.79
C CYS A 403 8.13 28.22 -13.09
N GLN A 404 7.91 29.37 -13.72
CA GLN A 404 7.08 30.44 -13.16
C GLN A 404 5.61 30.02 -13.01
N LYS A 405 5.09 29.22 -13.94
CA LYS A 405 3.74 28.63 -13.79
C LYS A 405 3.68 27.71 -12.57
N LEU A 406 4.65 26.81 -12.38
CA LEU A 406 4.74 25.94 -11.20
C LEU A 406 4.77 26.76 -9.90
N HIS A 407 5.56 27.83 -9.87
CA HIS A 407 5.66 28.72 -8.71
C HIS A 407 4.31 29.33 -8.31
N ARG A 408 3.43 29.63 -9.28
CA ARG A 408 2.13 30.27 -9.04
C ARG A 408 0.98 29.31 -8.76
N LEU A 409 1.22 28.00 -8.72
CA LEU A 409 0.17 27.01 -8.54
C LEU A 409 -0.45 27.03 -7.14
N ASN A 410 -1.77 26.95 -7.12
CA ASN A 410 -2.54 26.51 -5.96
C ASN A 410 -2.77 25.00 -6.09
N VAL A 411 -2.17 24.21 -5.19
CA VAL A 411 -2.30 22.76 -5.18
C VAL A 411 -3.00 22.33 -3.90
N PHE A 412 -3.98 21.43 -4.03
CA PHE A 412 -4.57 20.74 -2.88
C PHE A 412 -4.07 19.29 -2.81
N LEU A 413 -3.24 18.99 -1.81
CA LEU A 413 -2.73 17.65 -1.53
C LEU A 413 -3.55 17.00 -0.41
N VAL A 414 -4.19 15.87 -0.72
CA VAL A 414 -5.02 15.14 0.25
C VAL A 414 -4.27 13.90 0.74
N GLY A 415 -3.83 13.95 2.00
CA GLY A 415 -3.01 12.93 2.64
C GLY A 415 -1.55 13.37 2.80
N CYS A 416 -1.02 13.26 4.02
CA CYS A 416 0.37 13.56 4.39
C CYS A 416 1.10 12.29 4.87
N GLY A 417 0.69 11.14 4.34
CA GLY A 417 1.30 9.84 4.58
C GLY A 417 2.60 9.63 3.79
N ALA A 418 2.84 8.40 3.33
CA ALA A 418 4.08 8.04 2.61
C ALA A 418 4.21 8.83 1.31
N ILE A 419 3.21 8.73 0.42
CA ILE A 419 3.18 9.46 -0.86
C ILE A 419 3.15 10.98 -0.61
N GLY A 420 2.39 11.43 0.40
CA GLY A 420 2.28 12.86 0.73
C GLY A 420 3.61 13.49 1.13
N CYS A 421 4.42 12.79 1.95
CA CYS A 421 5.77 13.24 2.30
C CYS A 421 6.69 13.40 1.07
N GLU A 422 6.66 12.41 0.17
CA GLU A 422 7.46 12.43 -1.06
C GLU A 422 6.97 13.51 -2.04
N MET A 423 5.66 13.72 -2.16
CA MET A 423 5.11 14.78 -2.99
C MET A 423 5.43 16.16 -2.46
N LEU A 424 5.39 16.37 -1.15
CA LEU A 424 5.80 17.64 -0.54
C LEU A 424 7.28 17.96 -0.77
N LYS A 425 8.15 16.94 -0.72
CA LYS A 425 9.56 17.06 -1.13
C LYS A 425 9.65 17.47 -2.61
N ASN A 426 8.93 16.79 -3.49
CA ASN A 426 8.92 17.12 -4.93
C ASN A 426 8.39 18.54 -5.19
N PHE A 427 7.33 18.98 -4.51
CA PHE A 427 6.80 20.34 -4.60
C PHE A 427 7.82 21.39 -4.16
N ALA A 428 8.55 21.14 -3.07
CA ALA A 428 9.61 22.05 -2.62
C ALA A 428 10.75 22.18 -3.66
N LEU A 429 11.16 21.08 -4.28
CA LEU A 429 12.20 21.05 -5.31
C LEU A 429 11.73 21.65 -6.65
N LEU A 430 10.48 21.44 -7.03
CA LEU A 430 9.84 22.04 -8.21
C LEU A 430 9.47 23.51 -8.02
N GLY A 431 9.53 24.02 -6.78
CA GLY A 431 9.12 25.39 -6.45
C GLY A 431 7.61 25.60 -6.49
N VAL A 432 6.79 24.57 -6.34
CA VAL A 432 5.33 24.71 -6.34
C VAL A 432 4.90 25.64 -5.19
N GLY A 433 4.06 26.63 -5.50
CA GLY A 433 3.51 27.55 -4.49
C GLY A 433 4.52 28.54 -3.90
N THR A 434 5.65 28.82 -4.56
CA THR A 434 6.66 29.81 -4.13
C THR A 434 6.45 31.21 -4.73
N GLY A 435 5.51 31.36 -5.65
CA GLY A 435 5.27 32.62 -6.37
C GLY A 435 4.87 33.75 -5.41
N ARG A 436 5.35 34.97 -5.65
CA ARG A 436 5.15 36.10 -4.72
C ARG A 436 3.68 36.53 -4.61
N GLU A 437 3.00 36.65 -5.76
CA GLU A 437 1.62 37.15 -5.85
C GLU A 437 0.56 36.04 -5.69
N ARG A 438 0.86 34.85 -6.21
CA ARG A 438 -0.03 33.68 -6.21
C ARG A 438 0.79 32.42 -5.94
N GLY A 439 0.13 31.39 -5.41
CA GLY A 439 0.69 30.07 -5.20
C GLY A 439 0.51 29.66 -3.74
N MET A 440 0.02 28.44 -3.53
CA MET A 440 -0.23 27.88 -2.21
C MET A 440 -0.30 26.37 -2.32
N VAL A 441 0.33 25.66 -1.39
CA VAL A 441 0.13 24.21 -1.23
C VAL A 441 -0.79 24.01 -0.03
N THR A 442 -2.06 23.76 -0.27
CA THR A 442 -2.99 23.37 0.78
C THR A 442 -2.85 21.88 1.02
N ILE A 443 -2.66 21.47 2.27
CA ILE A 443 -2.54 20.05 2.62
C ILE A 443 -3.52 19.68 3.71
N THR A 444 -4.01 18.44 3.72
CA THR A 444 -4.82 17.93 4.83
C THR A 444 -4.52 16.48 5.15
N ASP A 445 -4.49 16.17 6.44
CA ASP A 445 -4.41 14.81 6.97
C ASP A 445 -4.94 14.81 8.42
N PRO A 446 -5.97 14.01 8.74
CA PRO A 446 -6.51 13.95 10.10
C PRO A 446 -5.66 13.12 11.07
N ASP A 447 -4.67 12.36 10.57
CA ASP A 447 -3.93 11.41 11.38
C ASP A 447 -2.79 12.06 12.18
N LEU A 448 -2.47 11.41 13.28
CA LEU A 448 -1.25 11.65 14.05
C LEU A 448 -0.10 10.77 13.56
N ILE A 449 1.13 11.20 13.84
CA ILE A 449 2.34 10.45 13.51
C ILE A 449 2.50 9.27 14.46
N GLU A 450 2.64 8.08 13.91
CA GLU A 450 2.92 6.85 14.64
C GLU A 450 4.37 6.37 14.45
N LYS A 451 4.85 5.53 15.35
CA LYS A 451 6.17 4.89 15.25
C LYS A 451 6.33 4.10 13.93
N SER A 452 5.27 3.39 13.52
CA SER A 452 5.20 2.59 12.27
C SER A 452 5.34 3.41 10.98
N ASN A 453 5.24 4.75 11.06
CA ASN A 453 5.26 5.64 9.91
C ASN A 453 6.68 6.02 9.48
N LEU A 454 7.62 6.04 10.42
CA LEU A 454 8.96 6.62 10.24
C LEU A 454 9.80 5.92 9.17
N ASN A 455 9.54 4.64 8.89
CA ASN A 455 10.29 3.86 7.89
C ASN A 455 10.02 4.28 6.43
N ARG A 456 9.02 5.13 6.17
CA ARG A 456 8.65 5.56 4.82
C ARG A 456 8.09 6.98 4.72
N GLN A 457 7.87 7.64 5.85
CA GLN A 457 7.43 9.04 5.94
C GLN A 457 8.60 9.89 6.43
N PHE A 458 9.59 10.07 5.56
CA PHE A 458 10.92 10.56 5.92
C PHE A 458 10.96 12.01 6.44
N LEU A 459 9.87 12.78 6.28
CA LEU A 459 9.74 14.11 6.87
C LEU A 459 9.55 14.06 8.40
N PHE A 460 9.21 12.89 8.94
CA PHE A 460 8.97 12.70 10.37
C PHE A 460 10.19 12.15 11.11
N ARG A 461 10.19 12.32 12.44
CA ARG A 461 11.28 11.93 13.35
C ARG A 461 10.66 11.32 14.61
N PRO A 462 11.43 10.56 15.42
CA PRO A 462 10.91 9.98 16.66
C PRO A 462 10.26 10.99 17.61
N HIS A 463 10.79 12.21 17.72
CA HIS A 463 10.22 13.27 18.56
C HIS A 463 8.94 13.92 17.99
N HIS A 464 8.50 13.53 16.79
CA HIS A 464 7.24 13.95 16.18
C HIS A 464 6.08 12.99 16.46
N ILE A 465 6.30 11.84 17.09
CA ILE A 465 5.25 10.87 17.41
C ILE A 465 4.13 11.56 18.22
N GLN A 466 2.87 11.24 17.90
CA GLN A 466 1.63 11.87 18.41
C GLN A 466 1.41 13.33 17.98
N LYS A 467 2.24 13.92 17.11
CA LYS A 467 1.93 15.21 16.48
C LYS A 467 1.12 15.03 15.20
N PRO A 468 0.33 16.02 14.77
CA PRO A 468 -0.41 15.93 13.51
C PRO A 468 0.51 15.84 12.30
N LYS A 469 0.18 14.96 11.35
CA LYS A 469 0.99 14.72 10.15
C LYS A 469 1.11 15.97 9.28
N SER A 470 -0.01 16.61 8.95
CA SER A 470 -0.03 17.75 8.02
C SER A 470 0.79 18.94 8.53
N CYS A 471 0.57 19.39 9.77
CA CYS A 471 1.31 20.50 10.35
C CYS A 471 2.83 20.21 10.45
N THR A 472 3.19 18.98 10.81
CA THR A 472 4.59 18.56 10.91
C THR A 472 5.24 18.47 9.53
N ALA A 473 4.54 17.91 8.54
CA ALA A 473 5.00 17.81 7.17
C ALA A 473 5.23 19.19 6.56
N ALA A 474 4.28 20.11 6.72
CA ALA A 474 4.42 21.51 6.27
C ALA A 474 5.69 22.16 6.85
N THR A 475 5.96 21.98 8.14
CA THR A 475 7.16 22.53 8.79
C THR A 475 8.43 21.92 8.23
N ALA A 476 8.49 20.58 8.09
CA ALA A 476 9.64 19.89 7.54
C ALA A 476 9.91 20.27 6.08
N THR A 477 8.87 20.46 5.26
CA THR A 477 8.98 20.86 3.86
C THR A 477 9.50 22.30 3.72
N ARG A 478 9.11 23.22 4.59
CA ARG A 478 9.68 24.59 4.60
C ARG A 478 11.18 24.60 4.92
N ASN A 479 11.68 23.60 5.64
CA ASN A 479 13.14 23.44 5.83
C ASN A 479 13.87 23.03 4.54
N ILE A 480 13.19 22.36 3.60
CA ILE A 480 13.75 22.02 2.28
C ILE A 480 13.77 23.26 1.39
N ASN A 481 12.66 24.01 1.38
CA ASN A 481 12.54 25.26 0.63
C ASN A 481 11.79 26.32 1.45
N PRO A 482 12.47 27.32 2.03
CA PRO A 482 11.83 28.36 2.84
C PRO A 482 10.81 29.22 2.09
N GLN A 483 10.85 29.25 0.76
CA GLN A 483 9.95 30.05 -0.07
C GLN A 483 8.58 29.37 -0.29
N ILE A 484 8.44 28.08 0.02
CA ILE A 484 7.18 27.36 -0.21
C ILE A 484 6.09 27.82 0.77
N LYS A 485 4.93 28.19 0.23
CA LYS A 485 3.75 28.52 1.03
C LYS A 485 2.89 27.28 1.18
N ILE A 486 2.66 26.87 2.42
CA ILE A 486 1.87 25.67 2.76
C ILE A 486 0.81 26.05 3.79
N ASP A 487 -0.43 25.62 3.57
CA ASP A 487 -1.55 25.78 4.51
C ASP A 487 -2.05 24.40 4.98
N PRO A 488 -1.72 23.97 6.21
CA PRO A 488 -2.06 22.63 6.70
C PRO A 488 -3.38 22.56 7.47
N TYR A 489 -4.22 21.60 7.10
CA TYR A 489 -5.50 21.27 7.76
C TYR A 489 -5.47 19.87 8.40
N LEU A 490 -6.41 19.65 9.32
CA LEU A 490 -6.60 18.38 10.04
C LEU A 490 -7.92 17.69 9.70
N ASN A 491 -8.68 18.26 8.76
CA ASN A 491 -10.02 17.80 8.45
C ASN A 491 -9.96 16.66 7.43
N LYS A 492 -10.59 15.52 7.75
CA LYS A 492 -10.86 14.47 6.76
C LYS A 492 -11.66 15.05 5.60
N VAL A 493 -11.27 14.76 4.36
CA VAL A 493 -12.01 15.17 3.16
C VAL A 493 -13.16 14.19 2.95
N CYS A 494 -14.38 14.64 3.24
CA CYS A 494 -15.60 13.84 3.13
C CYS A 494 -16.84 14.76 3.07
N PRO A 495 -18.04 14.23 2.82
CA PRO A 495 -19.27 15.05 2.76
C PRO A 495 -19.52 15.89 4.03
N ALA A 496 -19.07 15.43 5.20
CA ALA A 496 -19.24 16.16 6.45
C ALA A 496 -18.35 17.40 6.60
N THR A 497 -17.36 17.60 5.73
CA THR A 497 -16.42 18.74 5.76
C THR A 497 -16.56 19.65 4.55
N GLU A 498 -17.67 19.56 3.81
CA GLU A 498 -17.99 20.42 2.66
C GLU A 498 -18.21 21.88 3.05
N ASN A 499 -18.43 22.19 4.33
CA ASN A 499 -18.41 23.56 4.83
C ASN A 499 -17.01 24.19 4.81
N VAL A 500 -15.96 23.36 4.83
CA VAL A 500 -14.55 23.78 4.70
C VAL A 500 -14.10 23.62 3.24
N TYR A 501 -14.31 22.45 2.65
CA TYR A 501 -13.92 22.11 1.28
C TYR A 501 -15.10 22.26 0.32
N ASN A 502 -15.68 23.47 0.31
CA ASN A 502 -16.82 23.82 -0.53
C ASN A 502 -16.41 24.00 -2.02
N ASP A 503 -17.38 24.34 -2.87
CA ASP A 503 -17.15 24.52 -4.30
C ASP A 503 -16.18 25.68 -4.60
N ASP A 504 -16.20 26.75 -3.81
CA ASP A 504 -15.27 27.88 -3.93
C ASP A 504 -13.83 27.46 -3.65
N PHE A 505 -13.62 26.64 -2.62
CA PHE A 505 -12.31 26.08 -2.28
C PHE A 505 -11.73 25.26 -3.44
N TYR A 506 -12.50 24.33 -3.99
CA TYR A 506 -12.04 23.50 -5.12
C TYR A 506 -11.81 24.35 -6.38
N THR A 507 -12.67 25.34 -6.63
CA THR A 507 -12.55 26.26 -7.77
C THR A 507 -11.30 27.15 -7.68
N ALA A 508 -10.79 27.41 -6.47
CA ALA A 508 -9.55 28.17 -6.25
C ALA A 508 -8.26 27.36 -6.51
N GLN A 509 -8.35 26.02 -6.60
CA GLN A 509 -7.20 25.15 -6.85
C GLN A 509 -6.88 25.09 -8.35
N ASP A 510 -5.61 24.95 -8.71
CA ASP A 510 -5.21 24.66 -10.09
C ASP A 510 -5.17 23.15 -10.35
N VAL A 511 -4.72 22.36 -9.36
CA VAL A 511 -4.61 20.89 -9.45
C VAL A 511 -4.88 20.27 -8.07
N VAL A 512 -5.52 19.10 -8.05
CA VAL A 512 -5.68 18.27 -6.84
C VAL A 512 -4.78 17.03 -6.96
N VAL A 513 -4.09 16.68 -5.88
CA VAL A 513 -3.22 15.51 -5.81
C VAL A 513 -3.64 14.64 -4.63
N THR A 514 -3.84 13.35 -4.84
CA THR A 514 -4.20 12.41 -3.77
C THR A 514 -3.00 11.59 -3.33
N ALA A 515 -2.93 11.36 -2.03
CA ALA A 515 -1.93 10.53 -1.36
C ALA A 515 -2.64 9.63 -0.33
N LEU A 516 -3.67 8.92 -0.80
CA LEU A 516 -4.64 8.21 0.02
C LEU A 516 -4.36 6.70 0.13
N ASP A 517 -5.00 6.06 1.10
CA ASP A 517 -4.88 4.63 1.37
C ASP A 517 -6.21 3.85 1.26
N ASN A 518 -7.30 4.53 0.91
CA ASN A 518 -8.63 3.94 0.76
C ASN A 518 -9.31 4.43 -0.52
N VAL A 519 -10.15 3.57 -1.11
CA VAL A 519 -10.81 3.80 -2.40
C VAL A 519 -11.95 4.80 -2.26
N GLU A 520 -12.69 4.78 -1.15
CA GLU A 520 -13.84 5.64 -0.92
C GLU A 520 -13.47 7.13 -0.93
N ALA A 521 -12.36 7.50 -0.27
CA ALA A 521 -11.87 8.87 -0.30
C ALA A 521 -11.40 9.30 -1.69
N ARG A 522 -10.76 8.41 -2.46
CA ARG A 522 -10.39 8.68 -3.86
C ARG A 522 -11.61 8.99 -4.71
N ARG A 523 -12.64 8.14 -4.64
CA ARG A 523 -13.91 8.31 -5.37
C ARG A 523 -14.61 9.61 -5.02
N TYR A 524 -14.61 9.98 -3.74
CA TYR A 524 -15.19 11.24 -3.29
C TYR A 524 -14.45 12.44 -3.87
N ILE A 525 -13.11 12.46 -3.82
CA ILE A 525 -12.30 13.55 -4.37
C ILE A 525 -12.45 13.63 -5.89
N ASP A 526 -12.43 12.51 -6.61
CA ASP A 526 -12.69 12.48 -8.05
C ASP A 526 -14.04 13.12 -8.39
N SER A 527 -15.09 12.81 -7.62
CA SER A 527 -16.41 13.43 -7.81
C SER A 527 -16.38 14.95 -7.60
N ARG A 528 -15.58 15.46 -6.64
CA ARG A 528 -15.41 16.89 -6.40
C ARG A 528 -14.59 17.56 -7.50
N CYS A 529 -13.53 16.90 -7.99
CA CYS A 529 -12.72 17.37 -9.12
C CYS A 529 -13.54 17.43 -10.42
N LEU A 530 -14.37 16.42 -10.68
CA LEU A 530 -15.32 16.40 -11.80
C LEU A 530 -16.27 17.60 -11.73
N ALA A 531 -16.92 17.81 -10.57
CA ALA A 531 -17.88 18.90 -10.38
C ALA A 531 -17.25 20.30 -10.50
N SER A 532 -15.98 20.44 -10.11
CA SER A 532 -15.24 21.71 -10.11
C SER A 532 -14.34 21.92 -11.34
N LEU A 533 -14.35 20.97 -12.28
CA LEU A 533 -13.49 20.93 -13.49
C LEU A 533 -12.01 21.10 -13.15
N ARG A 534 -11.53 20.33 -12.16
CA ARG A 534 -10.13 20.36 -11.71
C ARG A 534 -9.38 19.11 -12.14
N PRO A 535 -8.14 19.25 -12.66
CA PRO A 535 -7.25 18.13 -12.84
C PRO A 535 -6.98 17.41 -11.52
N LEU A 536 -6.93 16.08 -11.60
CA LEU A 536 -6.63 15.19 -10.49
C LEU A 536 -5.46 14.28 -10.87
N LEU A 537 -4.46 14.23 -10.00
CA LEU A 537 -3.39 13.24 -10.04
C LEU A 537 -3.61 12.24 -8.92
N ASP A 538 -3.91 10.99 -9.26
CA ASP A 538 -4.04 9.89 -8.32
C ASP A 538 -2.86 8.93 -8.38
N SER A 539 -2.60 8.30 -7.24
CA SER A 539 -1.60 7.26 -7.15
C SER A 539 -1.80 6.34 -5.95
N GLY A 540 -1.16 5.17 -6.03
CA GLY A 540 -1.21 4.18 -4.95
C GLY A 540 -0.04 3.21 -4.98
N THR A 541 0.23 2.60 -3.81
CA THR A 541 1.29 1.61 -3.63
C THR A 541 0.81 0.41 -2.83
N MET A 542 1.28 -0.79 -3.16
CA MET A 542 1.11 -2.00 -2.37
C MET A 542 2.39 -2.82 -2.42
N GLY A 543 3.18 -2.79 -1.34
CA GLY A 543 4.50 -3.38 -1.30
C GLY A 543 5.40 -2.81 -2.39
N THR A 544 5.89 -3.67 -3.28
CA THR A 544 6.70 -3.30 -4.45
C THR A 544 5.89 -2.76 -5.64
N LYS A 545 4.57 -2.92 -5.62
CA LYS A 545 3.66 -2.47 -6.69
C LYS A 545 3.31 -1.01 -6.52
N GLY A 546 3.16 -0.30 -7.64
CA GLY A 546 2.70 1.09 -7.65
C GLY A 546 1.98 1.43 -8.95
N HIS A 547 1.12 2.45 -8.88
CA HIS A 547 0.48 3.03 -10.05
C HIS A 547 0.34 4.54 -9.94
N THR A 548 0.22 5.19 -11.10
CA THR A 548 -0.16 6.60 -11.24
C THR A 548 -1.26 6.75 -12.28
N GLU A 549 -2.24 7.57 -11.98
CA GLU A 549 -3.35 7.88 -12.86
C GLU A 549 -3.52 9.39 -12.98
N VAL A 550 -3.68 9.87 -14.22
CA VAL A 550 -3.83 11.29 -14.52
C VAL A 550 -5.20 11.57 -15.13
N ILE A 551 -5.95 12.43 -14.46
CA ILE A 551 -7.31 12.80 -14.81
C ILE A 551 -7.32 14.28 -15.18
N VAL A 552 -7.65 14.58 -16.44
CA VAL A 552 -7.62 15.94 -16.99
C VAL A 552 -8.99 16.31 -17.56
N PRO A 553 -9.60 17.43 -17.10
CA PRO A 553 -10.89 17.89 -17.57
C PRO A 553 -10.97 17.97 -19.10
N HIS A 554 -12.07 17.47 -19.66
CA HIS A 554 -12.37 17.43 -21.09
C HIS A 554 -11.42 16.60 -21.97
N LEU A 555 -10.41 15.93 -21.40
CA LEU A 555 -9.46 15.09 -22.15
C LEU A 555 -9.59 13.61 -21.77
N THR A 556 -9.61 13.29 -20.49
CA THR A 556 -9.56 11.88 -20.02
C THR A 556 -10.88 11.46 -19.37
N GLU A 557 -11.09 10.16 -19.21
CA GLU A 557 -12.09 9.67 -18.25
C GLU A 557 -11.71 10.06 -16.79
N SER A 558 -12.66 9.91 -15.86
CA SER A 558 -12.43 10.14 -14.43
C SER A 558 -12.14 8.84 -13.69
N TYR A 559 -11.58 8.91 -12.48
CA TYR A 559 -11.26 7.73 -11.67
C TYR A 559 -12.50 6.84 -11.44
N ASN A 560 -13.67 7.43 -11.23
CA ASN A 560 -14.94 6.71 -11.06
C ASN A 560 -15.49 6.02 -12.33
N SER A 561 -14.88 6.25 -13.50
CA SER A 561 -15.29 5.62 -14.76
C SER A 561 -14.92 4.14 -14.80
N HIS A 562 -13.91 3.75 -14.00
CA HIS A 562 -13.47 2.38 -13.85
C HIS A 562 -13.86 1.81 -12.49
N ARG A 563 -14.01 0.49 -12.41
CA ARG A 563 -14.27 -0.22 -11.17
C ARG A 563 -13.14 -1.18 -10.88
N ASP A 564 -12.42 -0.91 -9.80
CA ASP A 564 -11.55 -1.91 -9.19
C ASP A 564 -12.36 -3.13 -8.77
N PRO A 565 -11.76 -4.34 -8.82
CA PRO A 565 -12.36 -5.53 -8.24
C PRO A 565 -12.71 -5.27 -6.77
N PRO A 566 -13.93 -5.60 -6.31
CA PRO A 566 -14.29 -5.47 -4.90
C PRO A 566 -13.41 -6.38 -4.04
N GLU A 567 -13.18 -5.99 -2.78
CA GLU A 567 -12.60 -6.91 -1.78
C GLU A 567 -13.48 -8.16 -1.68
N GLU A 568 -12.87 -9.35 -1.71
CA GLU A 568 -13.60 -10.60 -1.50
C GLU A 568 -14.09 -10.67 -0.04
N GLU A 569 -15.40 -10.59 0.16
CA GLU A 569 -16.00 -10.79 1.47
C GLU A 569 -16.10 -12.28 1.81
N ILE A 570 -15.57 -12.67 2.97
CA ILE A 570 -15.67 -14.04 3.44
C ILE A 570 -17.15 -14.33 3.78
N PRO A 571 -17.76 -15.39 3.20
CA PRO A 571 -19.16 -15.71 3.49
C PRO A 571 -19.40 -15.93 4.99
N PHE A 572 -20.51 -15.40 5.51
CA PHE A 572 -20.84 -15.49 6.94
C PHE A 572 -20.85 -16.94 7.47
N CYS A 573 -21.32 -17.90 6.67
CA CYS A 573 -21.31 -19.32 7.03
C CYS A 573 -19.89 -19.87 7.23
N THR A 574 -18.93 -19.45 6.40
CA THR A 574 -17.51 -19.80 6.50
C THR A 574 -16.92 -19.28 7.82
N LEU A 575 -17.13 -17.99 8.12
CA LEU A 575 -16.67 -17.40 9.39
C LEU A 575 -17.31 -18.08 10.61
N LYS A 576 -18.62 -18.34 10.55
CA LYS A 576 -19.38 -18.87 11.69
C LYS A 576 -19.09 -20.34 11.98
N SER A 577 -19.00 -21.18 10.94
CA SER A 577 -19.07 -22.65 11.11
C SER A 577 -18.04 -23.44 10.31
N PHE A 578 -17.53 -22.96 9.18
CA PHE A 578 -16.71 -23.76 8.26
C PHE A 578 -15.47 -23.01 7.75
N PRO A 579 -14.54 -22.60 8.63
CA PRO A 579 -13.31 -21.98 8.18
C PRO A 579 -12.45 -23.02 7.45
N ALA A 580 -11.88 -22.63 6.31
CA ALA A 580 -10.93 -23.44 5.55
C ALA A 580 -9.47 -22.93 5.59
N ALA A 581 -9.25 -21.70 6.05
CA ALA A 581 -7.99 -20.99 5.99
C ALA A 581 -7.82 -20.09 7.22
N THR A 582 -6.58 -19.71 7.53
CA THR A 582 -6.24 -18.94 8.73
C THR A 582 -6.83 -17.53 8.71
N GLU A 583 -7.03 -16.95 7.53
CA GLU A 583 -7.69 -15.65 7.33
C GLU A 583 -9.12 -15.68 7.90
N HIS A 584 -9.84 -16.79 7.71
CA HIS A 584 -11.19 -16.97 8.24
C HIS A 584 -11.20 -17.02 9.77
N THR A 585 -10.21 -17.68 10.39
CA THR A 585 -10.12 -17.77 11.85
C THR A 585 -9.68 -16.44 12.48
N ILE A 586 -8.83 -15.67 11.78
CA ILE A 586 -8.42 -14.33 12.21
C ILE A 586 -9.59 -13.35 12.13
N GLN A 587 -10.33 -13.31 11.02
CA GLN A 587 -11.49 -12.45 10.91
C GLN A 587 -12.56 -12.82 11.95
N TRP A 588 -12.81 -14.11 12.18
CA TRP A 588 -13.69 -14.54 13.26
C TRP A 588 -13.23 -14.05 14.63
N ALA A 589 -11.92 -14.12 14.92
CA ALA A 589 -11.37 -13.67 16.19
C ALA A 589 -11.49 -12.15 16.36
N ARG A 590 -11.27 -11.38 15.28
CA ARG A 590 -11.53 -9.94 15.24
C ARG A 590 -13.01 -9.62 15.51
N ASP A 591 -13.94 -10.35 14.91
CA ASP A 591 -15.37 -10.17 15.17
C ASP A 591 -15.73 -10.49 16.65
N LYS A 592 -15.04 -11.47 17.26
CA LYS A 592 -15.19 -11.75 18.70
C LYS A 592 -14.64 -10.64 19.57
N PHE A 593 -13.54 -10.01 19.17
CA PHE A 593 -13.00 -8.84 19.86
C PHE A 593 -14.03 -7.70 19.83
N GLU A 594 -14.46 -7.28 18.63
CA GLU A 594 -15.39 -6.16 18.46
C GLU A 594 -16.73 -6.41 19.18
N SER A 595 -17.27 -7.63 19.05
CA SER A 595 -18.52 -8.00 19.71
C SER A 595 -18.41 -7.99 21.24
N ALA A 596 -17.28 -8.39 21.82
CA ALA A 596 -17.14 -8.53 23.27
C ALA A 596 -16.71 -7.23 23.96
N PHE A 597 -15.82 -6.45 23.32
CA PHE A 597 -15.09 -5.36 23.96
C PHE A 597 -15.42 -3.97 23.40
N SER A 598 -16.11 -3.89 22.26
CA SER A 598 -16.54 -2.62 21.65
C SER A 598 -18.07 -2.49 21.65
N HIS A 599 -18.77 -3.34 20.88
CA HIS A 599 -20.21 -3.22 20.64
C HIS A 599 -21.06 -3.41 21.91
N LYS A 600 -20.71 -4.41 22.75
CA LYS A 600 -21.45 -4.66 24.01
C LYS A 600 -21.26 -3.54 25.02
N PRO A 601 -20.03 -3.08 25.33
CA PRO A 601 -19.83 -1.88 26.14
C PRO A 601 -20.53 -0.64 25.58
N SER A 602 -20.49 -0.41 24.27
CA SER A 602 -21.17 0.73 23.64
C SER A 602 -22.69 0.69 23.85
N LEU A 603 -23.32 -0.47 23.63
CA LEU A 603 -24.75 -0.67 23.87
C LEU A 603 -25.11 -0.49 25.36
N PHE A 604 -24.29 -1.06 26.25
CA PHE A 604 -24.46 -0.94 27.71
C PHE A 604 -24.39 0.52 28.16
N ASN A 605 -23.39 1.26 27.70
CA ASN A 605 -23.20 2.67 28.02
C ASN A 605 -24.33 3.55 27.48
N LYS A 606 -24.74 3.36 26.21
CA LYS A 606 -25.85 4.14 25.62
C LYS A 606 -27.15 3.97 26.39
N PHE A 607 -27.44 2.75 26.86
CA PHE A 607 -28.62 2.48 27.67
C PHE A 607 -28.57 3.23 29.01
N TRP A 608 -27.49 3.09 29.79
CA TRP A 608 -27.37 3.73 31.11
C TRP A 608 -27.12 5.24 31.04
N GLN A 609 -26.64 5.78 29.92
CA GLN A 609 -26.64 7.23 29.66
C GLN A 609 -28.06 7.78 29.50
N THR A 610 -28.95 7.00 28.90
CA THR A 610 -30.36 7.35 28.72
C THR A 610 -31.15 7.17 30.02
N TYR A 611 -30.88 6.10 30.76
CA TYR A 611 -31.54 5.76 32.02
C TYR A 611 -30.51 5.66 33.15
N PRO A 612 -30.18 6.74 33.86
CA PRO A 612 -29.03 6.75 34.77
C PRO A 612 -29.25 6.03 36.12
N SER A 613 -30.47 5.56 36.43
CA SER A 613 -30.78 4.84 37.67
C SER A 613 -31.36 3.46 37.38
N ALA A 614 -30.78 2.44 38.03
CA ALA A 614 -31.27 1.06 37.98
C ALA A 614 -32.65 0.93 38.63
N GLU A 615 -32.92 1.71 39.68
CA GLU A 615 -34.21 1.77 40.37
C GLU A 615 -35.30 2.35 39.47
N GLU A 616 -34.99 3.41 38.71
CA GLU A 616 -35.91 4.00 37.73
C GLU A 616 -36.26 2.99 36.62
N VAL A 617 -35.25 2.31 36.09
CA VAL A 617 -35.43 1.25 35.08
C VAL A 617 -36.31 0.13 35.64
N LEU A 618 -36.06 -0.31 36.87
CA LEU A 618 -36.87 -1.35 37.52
C LEU A 618 -38.33 -0.92 37.69
N GLN A 619 -38.59 0.33 38.09
CA GLN A 619 -39.94 0.87 38.25
C GLN A 619 -40.69 0.93 36.91
N ARG A 620 -40.03 1.45 35.87
CA ARG A 620 -40.60 1.56 34.51
C ARG A 620 -40.97 0.18 33.95
N ILE A 621 -40.08 -0.80 34.07
CA ILE A 621 -40.37 -2.18 33.63
C ILE A 621 -41.51 -2.79 34.46
N LYS A 622 -41.52 -2.61 35.80
CA LYS A 622 -42.62 -3.08 36.68
C LYS A 622 -43.96 -2.41 36.35
N SER A 623 -43.95 -1.20 35.78
CA SER A 623 -45.14 -0.48 35.32
C SER A 623 -45.65 -0.90 33.93
N GLY A 624 -44.97 -1.83 33.26
CA GLY A 624 -45.34 -2.35 31.94
C GLY A 624 -44.72 -1.60 30.76
N GLU A 625 -43.75 -0.69 31.01
CA GLU A 625 -43.01 0.00 29.95
C GLU A 625 -41.95 -0.94 29.32
N SER A 626 -41.97 -1.09 27.99
CA SER A 626 -40.96 -1.86 27.27
C SER A 626 -39.77 -0.96 26.92
N LEU A 627 -38.63 -1.22 27.57
CA LEU A 627 -37.39 -0.48 27.34
C LEU A 627 -36.49 -1.26 26.39
N GLU A 628 -36.27 -0.75 25.18
CA GLU A 628 -35.45 -1.40 24.16
C GLU A 628 -34.02 -1.66 24.69
N GLY A 629 -33.54 -2.90 24.56
CA GLY A 629 -32.20 -3.30 25.02
C GLY A 629 -32.05 -3.59 26.52
N SER A 630 -33.05 -3.27 27.35
CA SER A 630 -32.97 -3.41 28.82
C SER A 630 -32.59 -4.82 29.28
N PHE A 631 -33.20 -5.86 28.71
CA PHE A 631 -32.91 -7.26 29.07
C PHE A 631 -31.45 -7.66 28.86
N GLN A 632 -30.84 -7.22 27.75
CA GLN A 632 -29.46 -7.55 27.40
C GLN A 632 -28.49 -6.86 28.37
N VAL A 633 -28.80 -5.61 28.72
CA VAL A 633 -28.02 -4.78 29.63
C VAL A 633 -28.12 -5.27 31.07
N ILE A 634 -29.32 -5.62 31.54
CA ILE A 634 -29.56 -6.18 32.88
C ILE A 634 -28.83 -7.52 33.06
N LYS A 635 -28.95 -8.43 32.08
CA LYS A 635 -28.23 -9.71 32.08
C LYS A 635 -26.71 -9.53 32.04
N CYS A 636 -26.23 -8.45 31.43
CA CYS A 636 -24.82 -8.11 31.42
C CYS A 636 -24.36 -7.60 32.80
N LEU A 637 -25.18 -6.75 33.43
CA LEU A 637 -24.93 -6.24 34.79
C LEU A 637 -24.92 -7.37 35.82
N SER A 638 -25.87 -8.29 35.75
CA SER A 638 -25.99 -9.41 36.71
C SER A 638 -24.85 -10.44 36.58
N ARG A 639 -24.14 -10.47 35.46
CA ARG A 639 -22.99 -11.35 35.19
C ARG A 639 -21.67 -10.59 35.18
N ARG A 640 -21.66 -9.34 35.63
CA ARG A 640 -20.49 -8.47 35.66
C ARG A 640 -19.45 -9.07 36.62
N PRO A 641 -18.20 -9.33 36.18
CA PRO A 641 -17.13 -9.70 37.09
C PRO A 641 -16.81 -8.51 38.02
N ARG A 642 -16.36 -8.81 39.24
CA ARG A 642 -16.02 -7.85 40.29
C ARG A 642 -14.56 -7.94 40.72
N SER A 643 -13.84 -8.96 40.29
CA SER A 643 -12.44 -9.22 40.66
C SER A 643 -11.67 -9.87 39.52
N TRP A 644 -10.34 -9.79 39.57
CA TRP A 644 -9.46 -10.44 38.57
C TRP A 644 -9.73 -11.95 38.41
N PRO A 645 -9.88 -12.75 39.48
CA PRO A 645 -10.24 -14.17 39.35
C PRO A 645 -11.56 -14.40 38.59
N GLN A 646 -12.56 -13.54 38.76
CA GLN A 646 -13.82 -13.66 38.02
C GLN A 646 -13.66 -13.30 36.53
N CYS A 647 -12.75 -12.39 36.18
CA CYS A 647 -12.38 -12.15 34.77
C CYS A 647 -11.70 -13.39 34.14
N VAL A 648 -10.84 -14.07 34.90
CA VAL A 648 -10.19 -15.32 34.50
C VAL A 648 -11.23 -16.44 34.30
N GLU A 649 -12.17 -16.59 35.23
CA GLU A 649 -13.30 -17.52 35.11
C GLU A 649 -14.14 -17.22 33.86
N LEU A 650 -14.48 -15.95 33.63
CA LEU A 650 -15.22 -15.55 32.44
C LEU A 650 -14.46 -15.91 31.15
N ALA A 651 -13.14 -15.70 31.11
CA ALA A 651 -12.29 -16.13 30.00
C ALA A 651 -12.30 -17.66 29.81
N ARG A 652 -12.23 -18.43 30.89
CA ARG A 652 -12.32 -19.90 30.87
C ARG A 652 -13.66 -20.39 30.33
N LEU A 653 -14.77 -19.75 30.71
CA LEU A 653 -16.10 -20.01 30.15
C LEU A 653 -16.18 -19.68 28.65
N LYS A 654 -15.50 -18.61 28.20
CA LYS A 654 -15.40 -18.29 26.77
C LYS A 654 -14.60 -19.36 26.01
N PHE A 655 -13.49 -19.84 26.58
CA PHE A 655 -12.70 -20.91 25.99
C PHE A 655 -13.57 -22.14 25.71
N GLU A 656 -14.27 -22.62 26.74
CA GLU A 656 -15.13 -23.81 26.63
C GLU A 656 -16.23 -23.59 25.57
N LYS A 657 -16.89 -22.43 25.63
CA LYS A 657 -17.94 -22.08 24.68
C LYS A 657 -17.44 -22.05 23.24
N TYR A 658 -16.27 -21.47 22.99
CA TYR A 658 -15.79 -21.21 21.63
C TYR A 658 -15.12 -22.42 20.99
N PHE A 659 -14.37 -23.19 21.76
CA PHE A 659 -13.46 -24.21 21.23
C PHE A 659 -13.87 -25.64 21.59
N ASN A 660 -14.83 -25.83 22.51
CA ASN A 660 -15.35 -27.14 22.87
C ASN A 660 -16.85 -27.28 22.52
N HIS A 661 -17.73 -26.56 23.22
CA HIS A 661 -19.18 -26.70 23.06
C HIS A 661 -19.66 -26.44 21.64
N LYS A 662 -19.04 -25.46 20.95
CA LYS A 662 -19.38 -25.15 19.55
C LYS A 662 -18.97 -26.26 18.58
N ALA A 663 -17.85 -26.94 18.83
CA ALA A 663 -17.44 -28.09 18.04
C ALA A 663 -18.40 -29.27 18.28
N LEU A 664 -18.71 -29.59 19.55
CA LEU A 664 -19.67 -30.64 19.92
C LEU A 664 -21.05 -30.41 19.30
N GLN A 665 -21.57 -29.18 19.39
CA GLN A 665 -22.85 -28.82 18.78
C GLN A 665 -22.83 -29.01 17.25
N LEU A 666 -21.72 -28.66 16.59
CA LEU A 666 -21.61 -28.77 15.13
C LEU A 666 -21.51 -30.23 14.70
N LEU A 667 -20.75 -31.06 15.42
CA LEU A 667 -20.65 -32.51 15.18
C LEU A 667 -21.96 -33.24 15.47
N HIS A 668 -22.74 -32.79 16.45
CA HIS A 668 -24.09 -33.31 16.68
C HIS A 668 -25.04 -32.96 15.53
N SER A 669 -24.94 -31.72 15.01
CA SER A 669 -25.79 -31.27 13.90
C SER A 669 -25.41 -31.93 12.57
N PHE A 670 -24.11 -32.21 12.38
CA PHE A 670 -23.55 -32.88 11.20
C PHE A 670 -22.56 -33.96 11.65
N PRO A 671 -23.03 -35.18 11.97
CA PRO A 671 -22.15 -36.32 12.27
C PRO A 671 -21.08 -36.54 11.19
N ILE A 672 -19.95 -37.15 11.57
CA ILE A 672 -18.77 -37.30 10.67
C ILE A 672 -19.11 -38.07 9.38
N ASP A 673 -20.06 -39.01 9.48
CA ASP A 673 -20.56 -39.86 8.41
C ASP A 673 -21.72 -39.26 7.61
N THR A 674 -22.09 -37.99 7.88
CA THR A 674 -23.17 -37.29 7.15
C THR A 674 -22.87 -37.26 5.65
N ARG A 675 -23.82 -37.70 4.83
CA ARG A 675 -23.73 -37.69 3.35
C ARG A 675 -24.71 -36.70 2.73
N LEU A 676 -24.30 -36.12 1.61
CA LEU A 676 -25.14 -35.29 0.75
C LEU A 676 -26.02 -36.15 -0.16
N LYS A 677 -26.97 -35.52 -0.85
CA LYS A 677 -27.93 -36.21 -1.76
C LYS A 677 -27.26 -36.95 -2.92
N ASP A 678 -26.06 -36.52 -3.31
CA ASP A 678 -25.24 -37.13 -4.36
C ASP A 678 -24.35 -38.28 -3.85
N GLY A 679 -24.44 -38.63 -2.55
CA GLY A 679 -23.65 -39.69 -1.92
C GLY A 679 -22.27 -39.25 -1.40
N SER A 680 -21.82 -38.02 -1.71
CA SER A 680 -20.57 -37.46 -1.22
C SER A 680 -20.63 -37.15 0.29
N LEU A 681 -19.47 -37.08 0.96
CA LEU A 681 -19.40 -36.75 2.38
C LEU A 681 -19.67 -35.26 2.59
N PHE A 682 -20.43 -34.91 3.63
CA PHE A 682 -20.61 -33.52 4.04
C PHE A 682 -19.28 -32.88 4.46
N TRP A 683 -18.47 -33.64 5.21
CA TRP A 683 -17.14 -33.27 5.66
C TRP A 683 -16.10 -33.63 4.60
N GLN A 684 -16.05 -32.83 3.55
CA GLN A 684 -15.02 -32.88 2.52
C GLN A 684 -14.51 -31.47 2.24
N SER A 685 -13.26 -31.38 1.73
CA SER A 685 -12.62 -30.12 1.40
C SER A 685 -13.58 -29.19 0.63
N PRO A 686 -13.75 -27.91 1.06
CA PRO A 686 -12.94 -27.18 2.02
C PRO A 686 -13.47 -27.26 3.47
N LYS A 687 -14.54 -28.01 3.72
CA LYS A 687 -15.19 -28.15 5.04
C LYS A 687 -14.46 -29.21 5.87
N ARG A 688 -13.82 -28.75 6.95
CA ARG A 688 -13.09 -29.61 7.89
C ARG A 688 -13.97 -29.92 9.11
N PRO A 689 -14.09 -31.19 9.55
CA PRO A 689 -14.78 -31.49 10.80
C PRO A 689 -14.00 -30.87 11.98
N PRO A 690 -14.68 -30.21 12.93
CA PRO A 690 -14.00 -29.63 14.09
C PRO A 690 -13.64 -30.71 15.13
N PHE A 691 -12.57 -30.47 15.89
CA PHE A 691 -12.16 -31.26 17.04
C PHE A 691 -12.35 -30.45 18.32
N PRO A 692 -13.23 -30.87 19.25
CA PRO A 692 -13.40 -30.19 20.52
C PRO A 692 -12.08 -30.09 21.29
N ILE A 693 -11.69 -28.88 21.67
CA ILE A 693 -10.44 -28.64 22.40
C ILE A 693 -10.69 -28.82 23.89
N GLN A 694 -9.93 -29.71 24.52
CA GLN A 694 -9.88 -29.86 25.97
C GLN A 694 -8.91 -28.81 26.54
N PHE A 695 -9.34 -28.10 27.58
CA PHE A 695 -8.50 -27.08 28.21
C PHE A 695 -7.35 -27.72 28.98
N ASP A 696 -6.17 -27.13 28.82
CA ASP A 696 -4.96 -27.45 29.58
C ASP A 696 -4.23 -26.13 29.86
N ILE A 697 -4.00 -25.83 31.13
CA ILE A 697 -3.33 -24.60 31.55
C ILE A 697 -1.84 -24.59 31.18
N ASN A 698 -1.24 -25.76 31.00
CA ASN A 698 0.17 -25.90 30.65
C ASN A 698 0.41 -25.70 29.15
N ASP A 699 -0.63 -25.77 28.31
CA ASP A 699 -0.52 -25.41 26.90
C ASP A 699 -0.37 -23.87 26.78
N PRO A 700 0.74 -23.36 26.21
CA PRO A 700 1.01 -21.93 26.14
C PRO A 700 -0.04 -21.14 25.36
N LEU A 701 -0.68 -21.74 24.34
CA LEU A 701 -1.72 -21.11 23.55
C LEU A 701 -3.01 -20.97 24.35
N HIS A 702 -3.35 -22.00 25.13
CA HIS A 702 -4.52 -21.97 26.02
C HIS A 702 -4.34 -20.90 27.10
N TYR A 703 -3.17 -20.89 27.76
CA TYR A 703 -2.81 -19.87 28.75
C TYR A 703 -2.86 -18.46 28.14
N SER A 704 -2.27 -18.27 26.96
CA SER A 704 -2.27 -16.98 26.24
C SER A 704 -3.68 -16.47 25.97
N PHE A 705 -4.60 -17.34 25.53
CA PHE A 705 -6.01 -16.97 25.34
C PHE A 705 -6.67 -16.54 26.65
N ILE A 706 -6.48 -17.29 27.75
CA ILE A 706 -7.07 -16.94 29.04
C ILE A 706 -6.52 -15.61 29.54
N LEU A 707 -5.21 -15.42 29.53
CA LEU A 707 -4.57 -14.19 30.01
C LEU A 707 -5.03 -12.97 29.21
N SER A 708 -4.95 -13.02 27.88
CA SER A 708 -5.34 -11.90 27.01
C SER A 708 -6.84 -11.59 27.14
N THR A 709 -7.71 -12.61 27.12
CA THR A 709 -9.16 -12.43 27.26
C THR A 709 -9.53 -11.86 28.63
N ALA A 710 -8.93 -12.36 29.71
CA ALA A 710 -9.18 -11.88 31.07
C ALA A 710 -8.70 -10.44 31.25
N LYS A 711 -7.52 -10.09 30.70
CA LYS A 711 -7.00 -8.71 30.69
C LYS A 711 -8.00 -7.76 30.03
N LEU A 712 -8.51 -8.11 28.84
CA LEU A 712 -9.50 -7.28 28.13
C LEU A 712 -10.81 -7.15 28.91
N PHE A 713 -11.30 -8.23 29.53
CA PHE A 713 -12.47 -8.14 30.41
C PHE A 713 -12.22 -7.22 31.61
N ALA A 714 -11.07 -7.36 32.28
CA ALA A 714 -10.72 -6.49 33.40
C ALA A 714 -10.69 -5.02 32.98
N VAL A 715 -10.17 -4.71 31.78
CA VAL A 715 -10.15 -3.34 31.26
C VAL A 715 -11.57 -2.79 31.01
N ILE A 716 -12.46 -3.53 30.33
CA ILE A 716 -13.81 -3.01 30.04
C ILE A 716 -14.65 -2.81 31.31
N TYR A 717 -14.43 -3.63 32.34
CA TYR A 717 -15.13 -3.55 33.63
C TYR A 717 -14.41 -2.68 34.66
N CYS A 718 -13.27 -2.06 34.31
CA CYS A 718 -12.44 -1.21 35.18
C CYS A 718 -11.93 -1.94 36.44
N ILE A 719 -11.54 -3.20 36.30
CA ILE A 719 -11.05 -4.06 37.38
C ILE A 719 -9.51 -4.10 37.33
N PRO A 720 -8.81 -3.88 38.45
CA PRO A 720 -7.36 -4.09 38.53
C PRO A 720 -6.99 -5.55 38.27
N PHE A 721 -5.89 -5.79 37.54
CA PHE A 721 -5.43 -7.13 37.19
C PHE A 721 -3.94 -7.32 37.42
N THR A 722 -3.52 -8.58 37.45
CA THR A 722 -2.10 -8.98 37.53
C THR A 722 -1.71 -9.80 36.30
N GLU A 723 -0.42 -10.02 36.08
CA GLU A 723 0.06 -10.83 34.95
C GLU A 723 0.03 -12.34 35.20
N LYS A 724 -0.36 -12.76 36.41
CA LYS A 724 -0.44 -14.17 36.79
C LYS A 724 -1.89 -14.64 36.76
N VAL A 725 -2.10 -15.77 36.11
CA VAL A 725 -3.38 -16.48 36.13
C VAL A 725 -3.25 -17.68 37.06
N SER A 726 -4.08 -17.72 38.09
CA SER A 726 -4.28 -18.88 38.95
C SER A 726 -5.67 -19.43 38.65
N LEU A 727 -5.79 -20.68 38.18
CA LEU A 727 -7.08 -21.32 37.90
C LEU A 727 -7.31 -22.46 38.90
N GLN A 728 -8.52 -22.52 39.45
CA GLN A 728 -9.01 -23.60 40.31
C GLN A 728 -10.32 -24.24 39.80
N LEU A 729 -10.72 -23.96 38.55
CA LEU A 729 -12.02 -24.37 38.02
C LEU A 729 -11.97 -25.75 37.35
N GLU A 730 -12.78 -26.68 37.85
CA GLU A 730 -13.17 -27.91 37.17
C GLU A 730 -14.16 -27.61 36.03
N GLY A 731 -14.17 -28.45 35.00
CA GLY A 731 -14.99 -28.25 33.78
C GLY A 731 -16.49 -28.21 34.09
N VAL A 732 -17.22 -27.31 33.45
CA VAL A 732 -18.68 -27.23 33.54
C VAL A 732 -19.29 -28.26 32.57
N GLU A 733 -20.16 -29.16 33.04
CA GLU A 733 -20.87 -30.12 32.18
C GLU A 733 -21.71 -29.40 31.10
N PHE A 734 -21.59 -29.86 29.85
CA PHE A 734 -22.33 -29.31 28.72
C PHE A 734 -23.44 -30.24 28.26
N VAL A 735 -24.66 -29.71 28.14
CA VAL A 735 -25.80 -30.39 27.52
C VAL A 735 -25.99 -29.83 26.11
N VAL A 736 -25.95 -30.70 25.09
CA VAL A 736 -26.18 -30.35 23.69
C VAL A 736 -27.62 -29.85 23.53
N GLN A 737 -27.80 -28.67 22.93
CA GLN A 737 -29.14 -28.12 22.66
C GLN A 737 -29.58 -28.52 21.25
N THR A 738 -30.69 -29.24 21.12
CA THR A 738 -31.31 -29.56 19.83
C THR A 738 -32.22 -28.40 19.43
N ASP A 739 -31.76 -27.53 18.54
CA ASP A 739 -32.66 -26.60 17.87
C ASP A 739 -32.32 -26.52 16.38
N GLU A 740 -33.25 -27.03 15.57
CA GLU A 740 -33.19 -27.03 14.12
C GLU A 740 -33.57 -25.64 13.60
N THR A 741 -32.62 -25.00 12.90
CA THR A 741 -32.76 -24.01 11.81
C THR A 741 -31.74 -22.88 11.94
N VAL A 742 -30.63 -23.03 11.21
CA VAL A 742 -29.68 -21.93 11.01
C VAL A 742 -30.28 -20.94 10.02
N ARG A 743 -31.02 -19.94 10.51
CA ARG A 743 -31.27 -18.67 9.80
C ARG A 743 -30.59 -17.51 10.52
N LYS A 744 -30.51 -16.34 9.87
CA LYS A 744 -30.08 -15.07 10.50
C LYS A 744 -30.83 -14.92 11.85
N PRO A 745 -30.22 -14.34 12.89
CA PRO A 745 -31.00 -13.92 14.04
C PRO A 745 -31.92 -12.79 13.56
N ASP A 746 -33.14 -13.14 13.15
CA ASP A 746 -34.26 -12.24 13.38
C ASP A 746 -34.33 -12.02 14.90
N PRO A 747 -34.70 -10.82 15.39
CA PRO A 747 -34.86 -10.60 16.81
C PRO A 747 -35.85 -11.64 17.35
N ILE A 748 -35.33 -12.60 18.11
CA ILE A 748 -36.13 -13.62 18.77
C ILE A 748 -37.10 -12.86 19.69
N PRO A 749 -38.41 -13.06 19.58
CA PRO A 749 -39.35 -12.48 20.53
C PRO A 749 -38.95 -12.95 21.93
N ILE A 750 -38.70 -11.99 22.82
CA ILE A 750 -38.29 -12.28 24.20
C ILE A 750 -39.43 -13.05 24.88
N SER A 751 -39.11 -14.20 25.48
CA SER A 751 -40.08 -14.98 26.24
C SER A 751 -40.52 -14.21 27.48
N SER A 752 -41.81 -14.29 27.86
CA SER A 752 -42.34 -13.72 29.12
C SER A 752 -41.59 -14.20 30.38
N GLU A 753 -40.88 -15.32 30.29
CA GLU A 753 -40.06 -15.87 31.37
C GLU A 753 -38.69 -15.19 31.47
N ASP A 754 -38.08 -14.84 30.33
CA ASP A 754 -36.84 -14.06 30.29
C ASP A 754 -37.03 -12.65 30.84
N GLU A 755 -38.22 -12.07 30.64
CA GLU A 755 -38.56 -10.75 31.18
C GLU A 755 -38.63 -10.77 32.71
N ARG A 756 -39.30 -11.77 33.28
CA ARG A 756 -39.37 -11.96 34.74
C ARG A 756 -38.00 -12.21 35.35
N ASN A 757 -37.17 -13.00 34.68
CA ASN A 757 -35.81 -13.31 35.14
C ASN A 757 -34.90 -12.07 35.15
N ALA A 758 -35.00 -11.20 34.14
CA ALA A 758 -34.24 -9.96 34.11
C ALA A 758 -34.68 -9.00 35.23
N VAL A 759 -35.98 -8.84 35.47
CA VAL A 759 -36.48 -8.02 36.59
C VAL A 759 -35.93 -8.50 37.93
N LEU A 760 -35.96 -9.81 38.18
CA LEU A 760 -35.42 -10.41 39.40
C LEU A 760 -33.90 -10.19 39.53
N GLN A 761 -33.16 -10.30 38.43
CA GLN A 761 -31.72 -10.05 38.40
C GLN A 761 -31.37 -8.60 38.72
N LEU A 762 -32.13 -7.64 38.18
CA LEU A 762 -31.92 -6.22 38.46
C LEU A 762 -32.26 -5.88 39.92
N GLU A 763 -33.37 -6.41 40.44
CA GLU A 763 -33.77 -6.25 41.83
C GLU A 763 -32.71 -6.82 42.79
N THR A 764 -32.17 -8.00 42.49
CA THR A 764 -31.09 -8.61 43.28
C THR A 764 -29.81 -7.75 43.24
N ALA A 765 -29.43 -7.23 42.07
CA ALA A 765 -28.24 -6.38 41.92
C ALA A 765 -28.38 -5.06 42.70
N ILE A 766 -29.57 -4.45 42.71
CA ILE A 766 -29.85 -3.25 43.51
C ILE A 766 -29.72 -3.56 45.00
N LEU A 767 -30.33 -4.65 45.47
CA LEU A 767 -30.28 -5.06 46.88
C LEU A 767 -28.86 -5.40 47.36
N ALA A 768 -28.02 -5.97 46.48
CA ALA A 768 -26.63 -6.29 46.76
C ALA A 768 -25.67 -5.07 46.65
N ASN A 769 -26.19 -3.87 46.36
CA ASN A 769 -25.40 -2.67 46.06
C ASN A 769 -24.42 -2.88 44.89
N GLU A 770 -24.86 -3.65 43.90
CA GLU A 770 -24.14 -4.06 42.70
C GLU A 770 -24.62 -3.33 41.43
N ALA A 771 -25.47 -2.31 41.58
CA ALA A 771 -25.99 -1.47 40.50
C ALA A 771 -25.62 0.02 40.69
N THR A 772 -24.42 0.29 41.22
CA THR A 772 -23.97 1.66 41.49
C THR A 772 -23.65 2.42 40.20
N LYS A 773 -23.55 3.76 40.24
CA LYS A 773 -23.17 4.57 39.08
C LYS A 773 -21.88 4.10 38.38
N ASN A 774 -20.93 3.52 39.11
CA ASN A 774 -19.70 2.96 38.53
C ASN A 774 -19.93 1.61 37.83
N ASP A 775 -20.95 0.85 38.24
CA ASP A 775 -21.32 -0.44 37.65
C ASP A 775 -22.17 -0.29 36.38
N LEU A 776 -22.88 0.83 36.27
CA LEU A 776 -23.69 1.23 35.12
C LEU A 776 -22.85 1.87 33.99
N GLN A 777 -21.52 1.74 34.05
CA GLN A 777 -20.62 2.12 32.98
C GLN A 777 -19.57 1.04 32.68
N MET A 778 -19.10 1.03 31.43
CA MET A 778 -18.01 0.20 30.94
C MET A 778 -17.03 1.05 30.13
N LYS A 779 -15.76 0.65 30.13
CA LYS A 779 -14.78 1.20 29.18
C LYS A 779 -14.96 0.51 27.83
N GLU A 780 -15.33 1.28 26.82
CA GLU A 780 -15.34 0.82 25.43
C GLU A 780 -13.90 0.74 24.91
N LEU A 781 -13.53 -0.37 24.27
CA LEU A 781 -12.25 -0.52 23.61
C LEU A 781 -12.42 -0.32 22.11
N ALA A 782 -11.57 0.53 21.53
CA ALA A 782 -11.40 0.60 20.08
C ALA A 782 -10.21 -0.29 19.70
N PHE A 783 -10.35 -1.06 18.62
CA PHE A 783 -9.27 -1.92 18.15
C PHE A 783 -8.06 -1.08 17.69
N GLU A 784 -6.99 -1.12 18.49
CA GLU A 784 -5.68 -0.56 18.16
C GLU A 784 -4.68 -1.69 17.90
N LYS A 785 -4.08 -1.70 16.71
CA LYS A 785 -3.15 -2.72 16.20
C LYS A 785 -1.69 -2.40 16.48
N ASP A 786 -1.35 -1.12 16.61
CA ASP A 786 0.03 -0.62 16.66
C ASP A 786 0.54 -0.42 18.10
N ASP A 787 -0.32 -0.54 19.10
CA ASP A 787 0.06 -0.66 20.51
C ASP A 787 0.16 -2.14 20.91
N ASP A 788 1.38 -2.64 21.00
CA ASP A 788 1.64 -4.04 21.39
C ASP A 788 1.40 -4.31 22.89
N SER A 789 1.16 -3.28 23.71
CA SER A 789 0.94 -3.42 25.16
C SER A 789 -0.52 -3.60 25.57
N ASN A 790 -1.47 -3.27 24.67
CA ASN A 790 -2.90 -3.30 24.97
C ASN A 790 -3.52 -4.72 24.95
N GLY A 791 -2.79 -5.73 24.48
CA GLY A 791 -3.25 -7.13 24.42
C GLY A 791 -4.29 -7.44 23.33
N HIS A 792 -4.61 -6.50 22.44
CA HIS A 792 -5.61 -6.70 21.37
C HIS A 792 -5.17 -7.77 20.38
N ILE A 793 -3.97 -7.62 19.82
CA ILE A 793 -3.41 -8.60 18.88
C ILE A 793 -3.18 -9.95 19.56
N ASP A 794 -2.79 -9.96 20.84
CA ASP A 794 -2.56 -11.19 21.59
C ASP A 794 -3.85 -12.01 21.73
N PHE A 795 -4.97 -11.35 22.04
CA PHE A 795 -6.29 -11.98 22.02
C PHE A 795 -6.64 -12.55 20.65
N ILE A 796 -6.50 -11.74 19.58
CA ILE A 796 -6.88 -12.16 18.23
C ILE A 796 -6.01 -13.35 17.78
N THR A 797 -4.70 -13.32 18.02
CA THR A 797 -3.79 -14.42 17.70
C THR A 797 -4.15 -15.67 18.46
N ALA A 798 -4.32 -15.60 19.78
CA ALA A 798 -4.64 -16.78 20.57
C ALA A 798 -6.01 -17.38 20.20
N ALA A 799 -7.04 -16.53 20.05
CA ALA A 799 -8.38 -16.97 19.68
C ALA A 799 -8.45 -17.56 18.27
N SER A 800 -7.75 -16.94 17.30
CA SER A 800 -7.64 -17.44 15.94
C SER A 800 -6.94 -18.79 15.91
N ASN A 801 -5.79 -18.92 16.57
CA ASN A 801 -4.98 -20.14 16.54
C ASN A 801 -5.66 -21.31 17.26
N LEU A 802 -6.42 -21.06 18.32
CA LEU A 802 -7.28 -22.08 18.93
C LEU A 802 -8.36 -22.55 17.96
N ARG A 803 -9.02 -21.64 17.25
CA ARG A 803 -9.98 -22.00 16.22
C ARG A 803 -9.32 -22.72 15.04
N ALA A 804 -8.10 -22.34 14.66
CA ALA A 804 -7.34 -23.01 13.61
C ALA A 804 -7.04 -24.45 14.02
N LYS A 805 -6.49 -24.68 15.22
CA LYS A 805 -6.29 -26.04 15.78
C LYS A 805 -7.61 -26.84 15.81
N MET A 806 -8.71 -26.22 16.22
CA MET A 806 -10.04 -26.85 16.26
C MET A 806 -10.46 -27.40 14.89
N TYR A 807 -10.08 -26.75 13.80
CA TYR A 807 -10.40 -27.21 12.43
C TYR A 807 -9.21 -27.86 11.70
N ASN A 808 -8.12 -28.18 12.40
CA ASN A 808 -6.88 -28.65 11.78
C ASN A 808 -6.36 -27.72 10.67
N ILE A 809 -6.39 -26.41 10.92
CA ILE A 809 -5.81 -25.36 10.07
C ILE A 809 -4.50 -24.92 10.70
N GLU A 810 -3.51 -24.62 9.87
CA GLU A 810 -2.21 -24.14 10.31
C GLU A 810 -2.32 -22.81 11.09
N PRO A 811 -1.84 -22.75 12.34
CA PRO A 811 -1.85 -21.51 13.12
C PRO A 811 -0.99 -20.41 12.47
N ALA A 812 -1.41 -19.16 12.62
CA ALA A 812 -0.59 -18.01 12.21
C ALA A 812 0.21 -17.47 13.39
N ASP A 813 1.42 -16.97 13.12
CA ASP A 813 2.14 -16.21 14.13
C ASP A 813 1.45 -14.85 14.42
N ARG A 814 1.95 -14.16 15.44
CA ARG A 814 1.43 -12.85 15.86
C ARG A 814 1.55 -11.80 14.74
N LEU A 815 2.59 -11.88 13.92
CA LEU A 815 2.90 -10.91 12.88
C LEU A 815 1.94 -11.03 11.68
N LYS A 816 1.72 -12.25 11.18
CA LYS A 816 0.72 -12.59 10.15
C LYS A 816 -0.67 -12.28 10.67
N THR A 817 -0.96 -12.58 11.94
CA THR A 817 -2.23 -12.18 12.57
C THR A 817 -2.42 -10.66 12.55
N LYS A 818 -1.42 -9.88 12.99
CA LYS A 818 -1.46 -8.42 13.00
C LYS A 818 -1.68 -7.84 11.60
N ARG A 819 -1.07 -8.42 10.56
CA ARG A 819 -1.28 -8.03 9.15
C ARG A 819 -2.73 -8.16 8.73
N ILE A 820 -3.27 -9.37 8.89
CA ILE A 820 -4.60 -9.74 8.40
C ILE A 820 -5.66 -9.05 9.26
N ALA A 821 -5.57 -9.19 10.58
CA ALA A 821 -6.50 -8.56 11.51
C ALA A 821 -6.47 -7.04 11.36
N GLY A 822 -5.29 -6.43 11.29
CA GLY A 822 -5.14 -4.98 11.17
C GLY A 822 -5.38 -4.40 9.77
N LYS A 823 -5.70 -5.24 8.77
CA LYS A 823 -5.77 -4.85 7.35
C LYS A 823 -4.55 -4.03 6.91
N ILE A 824 -3.35 -4.43 7.34
CA ILE A 824 -2.12 -3.67 7.11
C ILE A 824 -1.68 -3.84 5.65
N ILE A 825 -1.74 -2.75 4.88
CA ILE A 825 -1.20 -2.68 3.52
C ILE A 825 0.33 -2.64 3.59
N PRO A 826 1.05 -3.61 3.02
CA PRO A 826 2.51 -3.60 2.94
C PRO A 826 3.01 -2.35 2.21
N ALA A 827 4.10 -1.75 2.69
CA ALA A 827 4.60 -0.51 2.13
C ALA A 827 6.11 -0.35 2.35
N ILE A 828 6.79 0.22 1.35
CA ILE A 828 8.23 0.51 1.37
C ILE A 828 8.49 1.90 0.76
N ALA A 829 9.54 2.58 1.24
CA ALA A 829 9.89 3.93 0.80
C ALA A 829 10.23 4.02 -0.70
N THR A 830 10.80 2.95 -1.27
CA THR A 830 11.21 2.89 -2.68
C THR A 830 10.03 3.02 -3.65
N SER A 831 9.00 2.16 -3.53
CA SER A 831 7.79 2.27 -4.36
C SER A 831 7.07 3.60 -4.16
N THR A 832 7.10 4.14 -2.95
CA THR A 832 6.51 5.45 -2.62
C THR A 832 7.21 6.59 -3.35
N ALA A 833 8.55 6.60 -3.33
CA ALA A 833 9.36 7.60 -4.03
C ALA A 833 9.20 7.49 -5.56
N ALA A 834 9.14 6.26 -6.09
CA ALA A 834 8.91 5.99 -7.51
C ALA A 834 7.59 6.60 -8.00
N VAL A 835 6.48 6.24 -7.33
CA VAL A 835 5.14 6.76 -7.63
C VAL A 835 5.11 8.28 -7.56
N SER A 836 5.68 8.87 -6.52
CA SER A 836 5.66 10.33 -6.33
C SER A 836 6.48 11.06 -7.39
N GLY A 837 7.59 10.46 -7.84
CA GLY A 837 8.36 10.99 -8.96
C GLY A 837 7.58 10.99 -10.26
N LEU A 838 6.84 9.91 -10.55
CA LEU A 838 5.95 9.79 -11.71
C LEU A 838 4.83 10.85 -11.68
N VAL A 839 4.16 11.00 -10.53
CA VAL A 839 3.12 12.03 -10.33
C VAL A 839 3.67 13.43 -10.55
N ALA A 840 4.89 13.72 -10.09
CA ALA A 840 5.53 15.01 -10.29
C ALA A 840 5.79 15.33 -11.77
N LEU A 841 6.05 14.33 -12.61
CA LEU A 841 6.24 14.50 -14.04
C LEU A 841 4.92 14.79 -14.76
N GLU A 842 3.84 14.08 -14.41
CA GLU A 842 2.50 14.37 -14.94
C GLU A 842 1.98 15.75 -14.49
N LEU A 843 2.33 16.20 -13.27
CA LEU A 843 2.03 17.57 -12.83
C LEU A 843 2.65 18.61 -13.77
N ILE A 844 3.90 18.45 -14.18
CA ILE A 844 4.56 19.38 -15.12
C ILE A 844 3.79 19.41 -16.44
N LYS A 845 3.33 18.26 -16.94
CA LYS A 845 2.55 18.15 -18.18
C LYS A 845 1.19 18.85 -18.07
N ILE A 846 0.46 18.67 -16.97
CA ILE A 846 -0.81 19.36 -16.70
C ILE A 846 -0.60 20.88 -16.74
N VAL A 847 0.41 21.37 -16.02
CA VAL A 847 0.70 22.80 -15.88
C VAL A 847 1.20 23.41 -17.20
N GLY A 848 1.89 22.61 -18.00
CA GLY A 848 2.30 22.96 -19.35
C GLY A 848 1.15 23.04 -20.35
N GLY A 849 0.01 22.39 -20.08
CA GLY A 849 -1.12 22.29 -21.00
C GLY A 849 -0.81 21.37 -22.18
N TYR A 850 -0.14 20.25 -21.91
CA TYR A 850 0.26 19.29 -22.94
C TYR A 850 -0.98 18.59 -23.57
N PRO A 851 -0.87 18.12 -24.83
CA PRO A 851 -1.96 17.41 -25.50
C PRO A 851 -2.22 16.03 -24.88
N PHE A 852 -3.40 15.46 -25.15
CA PHE A 852 -3.85 14.17 -24.62
C PHE A 852 -2.79 13.05 -24.71
N GLN A 853 -2.11 12.92 -25.85
CA GLN A 853 -1.14 11.85 -26.13
C GLN A 853 0.13 11.91 -25.26
N ALA A 854 0.37 13.04 -24.58
CA ALA A 854 1.53 13.22 -23.71
C ALA A 854 1.33 12.62 -22.31
N TYR A 855 0.09 12.48 -21.86
CA TYR A 855 -0.25 11.94 -20.54
C TYR A 855 -0.15 10.42 -20.54
N LYS A 856 0.46 9.87 -19.49
CA LYS A 856 0.63 8.42 -19.35
C LYS A 856 0.23 7.97 -17.95
N ASN A 857 -0.60 6.93 -17.91
CA ASN A 857 -0.78 6.14 -16.70
C ASN A 857 0.41 5.17 -16.59
N CYS A 858 0.92 4.97 -15.38
CA CYS A 858 2.05 4.07 -15.14
C CYS A 858 1.65 2.98 -14.15
N PHE A 859 2.03 1.74 -14.44
CA PHE A 859 1.89 0.60 -13.54
C PHE A 859 3.24 -0.09 -13.43
N PHE A 860 3.68 -0.37 -12.21
CA PHE A 860 4.93 -1.09 -11.99
C PHE A 860 4.86 -2.06 -10.84
N ASN A 861 5.79 -3.01 -10.83
CA ASN A 861 6.08 -3.85 -9.69
C ASN A 861 7.58 -4.02 -9.57
N LEU A 862 8.23 -3.39 -8.59
CA LEU A 862 9.69 -3.41 -8.45
C LEU A 862 10.28 -4.77 -8.03
N ALA A 863 9.46 -5.74 -7.60
CA ALA A 863 9.92 -7.09 -7.30
C ALA A 863 10.24 -7.90 -8.57
N ILE A 864 9.71 -7.45 -9.71
CA ILE A 864 9.94 -8.01 -11.04
C ILE A 864 10.38 -6.85 -11.96
N PRO A 865 11.07 -7.10 -13.08
CA PRO A 865 11.49 -6.01 -13.95
C PRO A 865 10.32 -5.54 -14.83
N ILE A 866 9.21 -5.07 -14.23
CA ILE A 866 8.02 -4.58 -14.95
C ILE A 866 7.71 -3.14 -14.55
N ILE A 867 7.77 -2.26 -15.56
CA ILE A 867 7.22 -0.92 -15.59
C ILE A 867 6.48 -0.81 -16.91
N VAL A 868 5.24 -0.34 -16.88
CA VAL A 868 4.39 -0.23 -18.07
C VAL A 868 3.74 1.13 -18.09
N PHE A 869 4.03 1.89 -19.15
CA PHE A 869 3.28 3.10 -19.48
C PHE A 869 2.12 2.75 -20.40
N THR A 870 0.96 3.32 -20.10
CA THR A 870 -0.28 3.14 -20.85
C THR A 870 -0.86 4.50 -21.17
N GLU A 871 -1.51 4.62 -22.33
CA GLU A 871 -2.31 5.81 -22.62
C GLU A 871 -3.48 5.90 -21.65
N THR A 872 -3.85 7.14 -21.34
CA THR A 872 -5.05 7.41 -20.56
C THR A 872 -6.29 7.04 -21.38
N ALA A 873 -7.41 6.76 -20.72
CA ALA A 873 -8.68 6.58 -21.42
C ALA A 873 -9.19 7.96 -21.89
N GLU A 874 -9.42 8.11 -23.19
CA GLU A 874 -10.04 9.32 -23.75
C GLU A 874 -11.47 9.44 -23.24
N VAL A 875 -11.89 10.67 -22.91
CA VAL A 875 -13.26 10.88 -22.44
C VAL A 875 -14.30 10.45 -23.47
N ARG A 876 -15.23 9.59 -23.06
CA ARG A 876 -16.31 9.15 -23.92
C ARG A 876 -17.29 10.29 -24.24
N LYS A 877 -17.40 10.60 -25.52
CA LYS A 877 -18.41 11.53 -26.07
C LYS A 877 -19.69 10.78 -26.44
N THR A 878 -20.82 11.20 -25.86
CA THR A 878 -22.14 10.64 -26.11
C THR A 878 -22.96 11.62 -26.95
N GLU A 879 -23.41 11.19 -28.13
CA GLU A 879 -24.33 11.97 -28.95
C GLU A 879 -25.76 11.89 -28.41
N ILE A 880 -26.44 13.03 -28.33
CA ILE A 880 -27.86 13.13 -27.95
C ILE A 880 -28.72 13.19 -29.23
N ARG A 881 -28.55 14.25 -30.02
CA ARG A 881 -29.25 14.50 -31.31
C ARG A 881 -28.68 15.69 -32.05
N ASN A 882 -28.80 15.72 -33.38
CA ASN A 882 -28.52 16.89 -34.23
C ASN A 882 -27.16 17.56 -33.95
N GLY A 883 -26.11 16.76 -33.71
CA GLY A 883 -24.77 17.26 -33.39
C GLY A 883 -24.56 17.71 -31.94
N ILE A 884 -25.59 17.70 -31.10
CA ILE A 884 -25.48 17.92 -29.65
C ILE A 884 -24.94 16.64 -29.02
N SER A 885 -23.87 16.80 -28.25
CA SER A 885 -23.20 15.72 -27.54
C SER A 885 -22.71 16.22 -26.19
N PHE A 886 -22.43 15.29 -25.29
CA PHE A 886 -21.84 15.60 -23.99
C PHE A 886 -20.84 14.52 -23.58
N THR A 887 -19.96 14.91 -22.69
CA THR A 887 -18.99 14.10 -21.97
C THR A 887 -19.29 14.18 -20.47
N ILE A 888 -18.60 13.37 -19.66
CA ILE A 888 -18.70 13.46 -18.19
C ILE A 888 -18.25 14.82 -17.62
N TRP A 889 -17.48 15.59 -18.40
CA TRP A 889 -16.98 16.92 -18.01
C TRP A 889 -17.89 18.07 -18.45
N ASP A 890 -18.86 17.82 -19.32
CA ASP A 890 -19.71 18.90 -19.82
C ASP A 890 -20.75 19.31 -18.78
N ARG A 891 -20.87 20.63 -18.60
CA ARG A 891 -21.88 21.25 -17.73
C ARG A 891 -22.73 22.23 -18.51
N TRP A 892 -24.05 22.10 -18.39
CA TRP A 892 -25.00 23.06 -18.93
C TRP A 892 -25.44 24.03 -17.84
N THR A 893 -24.91 25.25 -17.90
CA THR A 893 -25.17 26.28 -16.91
C THR A 893 -26.30 27.21 -17.38
N ILE A 894 -27.35 27.31 -16.57
CA ILE A 894 -28.41 28.32 -16.68
C ILE A 894 -28.25 29.29 -15.50
N TYR A 895 -28.31 30.58 -15.77
CA TYR A 895 -28.28 31.63 -14.75
C TYR A 895 -29.70 32.18 -14.59
N GLY A 896 -30.22 32.15 -13.36
CA GLY A 896 -31.52 32.67 -12.99
C GLY A 896 -31.40 33.72 -11.89
N LYS A 897 -32.45 34.52 -11.70
CA LYS A 897 -32.63 35.42 -10.56
C LYS A 897 -33.37 34.68 -9.42
N ASP A 898 -33.57 35.35 -8.29
CA ASP A 898 -34.24 34.73 -7.13
C ASP A 898 -35.70 34.30 -7.41
N ASP A 899 -36.35 34.92 -8.41
CA ASP A 899 -37.70 34.60 -8.90
C ASP A 899 -37.72 33.61 -10.07
N PHE A 900 -36.59 32.97 -10.39
CA PHE A 900 -36.47 32.09 -11.56
C PHE A 900 -37.29 30.80 -11.38
N THR A 901 -38.38 30.70 -12.14
CA THR A 901 -39.32 29.59 -12.03
C THR A 901 -38.80 28.32 -12.70
N LEU A 902 -39.41 27.18 -12.37
CA LEU A 902 -39.14 25.91 -13.06
C LEU A 902 -39.46 25.99 -14.57
N LEU A 903 -40.48 26.78 -14.94
CA LEU A 903 -40.83 27.01 -16.34
C LEU A 903 -39.76 27.85 -17.04
N ASP A 904 -39.24 28.90 -16.38
CA ASP A 904 -38.13 29.70 -16.89
C ASP A 904 -36.88 28.86 -17.10
N PHE A 905 -36.58 27.94 -16.18
CA PHE A 905 -35.48 26.99 -16.34
C PHE A 905 -35.66 26.11 -17.58
N ILE A 906 -36.84 25.49 -17.75
CA ILE A 906 -37.15 24.64 -18.92
C ILE A 906 -37.02 25.42 -20.22
N ASN A 907 -37.58 26.64 -20.26
CA ASN A 907 -37.50 27.51 -21.44
C ASN A 907 -36.06 27.94 -21.72
N ALA A 908 -35.30 28.33 -20.69
CA ALA A 908 -33.91 28.75 -20.83
C ALA A 908 -33.01 27.60 -21.32
N VAL A 909 -33.24 26.36 -20.89
CA VAL A 909 -32.53 25.18 -21.44
C VAL A 909 -32.90 24.97 -22.91
N LYS A 910 -34.19 25.10 -23.25
CA LYS A 910 -34.67 24.95 -24.63
C LYS A 910 -34.08 26.01 -25.56
N GLU A 911 -34.06 27.26 -25.14
CA GLU A 911 -33.51 28.38 -25.91
C GLU A 911 -32.00 28.29 -26.03
N LYS A 912 -31.29 28.03 -24.93
CA LYS A 912 -29.82 28.05 -24.91
C LYS A 912 -29.20 26.81 -25.55
N TYR A 913 -29.79 25.64 -25.36
CA TYR A 913 -29.21 24.36 -25.76
C TYR A 913 -30.01 23.62 -26.82
N GLY A 914 -31.21 24.07 -27.19
CA GLY A 914 -32.06 23.38 -28.18
C GLY A 914 -32.63 22.06 -27.67
N ILE A 915 -32.71 21.89 -26.35
CA ILE A 915 -33.10 20.65 -25.68
C ILE A 915 -34.31 20.90 -24.82
N GLU A 916 -35.31 20.03 -24.94
CA GLU A 916 -36.53 20.12 -24.15
C GLU A 916 -36.44 19.15 -22.97
N PRO A 917 -36.28 19.65 -21.72
CA PRO A 917 -36.23 18.79 -20.54
C PRO A 917 -37.54 18.01 -20.37
N THR A 918 -37.46 16.69 -20.46
CA THR A 918 -38.60 15.79 -20.17
C THR A 918 -38.72 15.45 -18.69
N MET A 919 -37.66 15.65 -17.93
CA MET A 919 -37.59 15.43 -16.48
C MET A 919 -36.54 16.36 -15.86
N VAL A 920 -36.83 16.88 -14.65
CA VAL A 920 -35.88 17.66 -13.84
C VAL A 920 -35.80 17.05 -12.44
N VAL A 921 -34.59 16.71 -12.02
CA VAL A 921 -34.29 16.09 -10.72
C VAL A 921 -33.18 16.87 -10.01
N GLN A 922 -33.26 16.97 -8.68
CA GLN A 922 -32.22 17.52 -7.82
C GLN A 922 -31.80 16.46 -6.80
N GLY A 923 -30.64 15.83 -7.03
CA GLY A 923 -30.25 14.64 -6.29
C GLY A 923 -31.30 13.54 -6.46
N VAL A 924 -31.88 13.08 -5.35
CA VAL A 924 -32.98 12.08 -5.36
C VAL A 924 -34.37 12.70 -5.48
N LYS A 925 -34.51 14.04 -5.45
CA LYS A 925 -35.80 14.73 -5.47
C LYS A 925 -36.25 14.99 -6.91
N MET A 926 -37.43 14.48 -7.26
CA MET A 926 -38.05 14.72 -8.56
C MET A 926 -38.82 16.04 -8.56
N LEU A 927 -38.28 17.06 -9.23
CA LEU A 927 -38.89 18.39 -9.31
C LEU A 927 -39.99 18.41 -10.38
N TYR A 928 -39.70 17.88 -11.56
CA TYR A 928 -40.61 17.83 -12.71
C TYR A 928 -40.54 16.49 -13.42
N VAL A 929 -41.68 15.82 -13.55
CA VAL A 929 -41.86 14.60 -14.36
C VAL A 929 -43.30 14.65 -14.89
N PRO A 930 -43.54 14.87 -16.19
CA PRO A 930 -44.88 15.11 -16.74
C PRO A 930 -45.88 14.01 -16.41
N VAL A 931 -45.41 12.76 -16.35
CA VAL A 931 -46.23 11.57 -16.06
C VAL A 931 -46.58 11.41 -14.57
N MET A 932 -45.95 12.14 -13.66
CA MET A 932 -46.23 12.04 -12.23
C MET A 932 -47.40 12.96 -11.81
N PRO A 933 -48.39 12.45 -11.06
CA PRO A 933 -49.53 13.24 -10.58
C PRO A 933 -49.09 14.51 -9.86
N GLY A 934 -49.65 15.66 -10.26
CA GLY A 934 -49.40 16.96 -9.63
C GLY A 934 -48.10 17.66 -10.05
N HIS A 935 -47.17 17.00 -10.74
CA HIS A 935 -45.91 17.64 -11.17
C HIS A 935 -46.13 18.69 -12.26
N VAL A 936 -47.09 18.46 -13.18
CA VAL A 936 -47.47 19.46 -14.20
C VAL A 936 -48.01 20.75 -13.58
N LYS A 937 -48.65 20.66 -12.40
CA LYS A 937 -49.14 21.85 -11.68
C LYS A 937 -47.99 22.69 -11.11
N ARG A 938 -46.81 22.09 -10.85
CA ARG A 938 -45.64 22.82 -10.33
C ARG A 938 -45.10 23.83 -11.33
N LEU A 939 -45.27 23.60 -12.64
CA LEU A 939 -44.94 24.60 -13.67
C LEU A 939 -45.77 25.89 -13.55
N LYS A 940 -46.88 25.87 -12.82
CA LYS A 940 -47.81 27.00 -12.65
C LYS A 940 -47.82 27.58 -11.23
N LEU A 941 -47.10 26.98 -10.29
CA LEU A 941 -47.20 27.25 -8.84
C LEU A 941 -45.89 27.77 -8.22
N THR A 942 -44.80 27.81 -9.00
CA THR A 942 -43.50 28.38 -8.63
C THR A 942 -43.22 29.54 -9.53
#